data_AF-A0A7Z9ZXG3-F1
#
_entry.id   AF-A0A7Z9ZXG3-F1
#
_cell.length_a   1.000
_cell.length_b   1.000
_cell.length_c   1.000
_cell.angle_alpha   90.00
_cell.angle_beta   90.00
_cell.angle_gamma   90.00
#
_symmetry.space_group_name_H-M   'P 1'
#
loop_
_entity.id
_entity.type
_entity.pdbx_description
1 polymer ?
#
loop_
_entity_poly.entity_id
_entity_poly.type
_entity_poly.pdbx_seq_one_letter_code
_entity_poly.pdbx_strand_id
1 'polypeptide(L)'
;MLLLTAQIVATQLRGISVDGRADPEWRKAPTYSNFLLLGTRKPAPQRTEAKIGFDGRRLLFLVRCLDTRIFSRRRRHDGRVWEDDSIEIFLAPSPSWYAHFIVNASGSTYEAMGMDSRWNCSWTASTSRFAGGWVAEVAIPLDEIPLDHTCLEIWRLNICRNDRPEGGPYTLAFIPERSFHTPRHFLPFFVPGLDIKPLLAKKLERRTLSLLRRANRLASRLRGLGTRVAEKLASETEKMVRDIKTVASSIRPETVAKAGQALDEIERKLGGVERASARVDVLHKAGVDADFYVTRESTMVKVRPDLPYRGKPIRRASISLAKGEHEALQLIVVPVLGDLRGVKVEVSGFPGLEVEVYRVGFVKVKKPTRGGMGPGLYPDPLLPYREPFDIPRGSLQPIWLDFYAPRGASAGLRKGRVRIKPRDKRPWEVEVLVKVYNFELPSQPALRTCFGLNRHFLLRYHGIGWNWNVWTGADVRGIPDYFGEGIFELEVDDHVSRSGRRSVKIVGLKVRKGTHEWPRGALYVKVRLERGAKYRFSVWYRSTELKPGGGNIKVYILPGMLWVDLPPSKGWRKFEREFVAKDEEGRVYLSNWAVGAVWFDDVELRRLPEGPNILPNPSFERGIPVERAEEAYIENMLEHRISPKDPASPRVTVEGGRVEVDWTDFDRRIERYVKMGLTGINVNWARLPGGWGKVAEARPEQIRLAERILMLTE
;
A
#
# COMPACT_ATOMS: atom_id res chain seq x y z
N MET A 1 -15.61 37.03 -18.20
CA MET A 1 -16.21 36.91 -16.84
C MET A 1 -15.41 35.86 -16.10
N LEU A 2 -14.55 36.25 -15.16
CA LEU A 2 -13.64 35.32 -14.46
C LEU A 2 -14.45 34.26 -13.69
N LEU A 3 -14.04 33.00 -13.81
CA LEU A 3 -14.46 31.88 -12.96
C LEU A 3 -14.09 32.20 -11.50
N LEU A 4 -15.01 32.79 -10.74
CA LEU A 4 -14.94 32.80 -9.28
C LEU A 4 -15.02 31.34 -8.81
N THR A 5 -13.93 30.83 -8.26
CA THR A 5 -13.90 29.57 -7.53
C THR A 5 -14.99 29.59 -6.45
N ALA A 6 -15.86 28.58 -6.42
CA ALA A 6 -16.89 28.46 -5.40
C ALA A 6 -16.22 28.45 -4.00
N GLN A 7 -16.61 29.40 -3.15
CA GLN A 7 -16.07 29.57 -1.79
C GLN A 7 -17.20 29.78 -0.79
N ILE A 8 -16.98 29.34 0.46
CA ILE A 8 -17.89 29.56 1.57
C ILE A 8 -17.36 30.72 2.42
N VAL A 9 -18.23 31.65 2.80
CA VAL A 9 -17.89 32.81 3.62
C VAL A 9 -18.81 32.83 4.83
N ALA A 10 -18.23 32.87 6.03
CA ALA A 10 -18.98 33.08 7.25
C ALA A 10 -19.27 34.58 7.45
N THR A 11 -20.47 34.90 7.92
CA THR A 11 -20.86 36.28 8.27
C THR A 11 -20.71 36.53 9.76
N GLN A 12 -20.24 37.71 10.15
CA GLN A 12 -20.22 38.08 11.57
C GLN A 12 -21.66 38.30 12.06
N LEU A 13 -22.08 37.53 13.06
CA LEU A 13 -23.42 37.57 13.66
C LEU A 13 -23.32 37.92 15.15
N ARG A 14 -24.39 38.47 15.71
CA ARG A 14 -24.48 38.82 17.14
C ARG A 14 -25.75 38.26 17.74
N GLY A 15 -25.66 37.77 18.97
CA GLY A 15 -26.83 37.36 19.75
C GLY A 15 -27.55 36.12 19.24
N ILE A 16 -26.91 35.27 18.44
CA ILE A 16 -27.51 34.02 17.95
C ILE A 16 -27.73 33.04 19.10
N SER A 17 -29.01 32.66 19.29
CA SER A 17 -29.45 31.54 20.12
C SER A 17 -29.31 30.24 19.32
N VAL A 18 -29.00 29.12 19.97
CA VAL A 18 -28.95 27.80 19.33
C VAL A 18 -30.11 27.01 19.92
N ASP A 19 -31.32 27.39 19.53
CA ASP A 19 -32.57 26.83 20.07
C ASP A 19 -33.40 26.09 19.00
N GLY A 20 -32.90 26.06 17.76
CA GLY A 20 -33.52 25.37 16.65
C GLY A 20 -34.54 26.26 15.92
N ARG A 21 -34.46 27.58 16.10
CA ARG A 21 -35.29 28.58 15.42
C ARG A 21 -34.38 29.67 14.86
N ALA A 22 -34.45 29.88 13.55
CA ALA A 22 -33.62 30.87 12.88
C ALA A 22 -33.91 32.30 13.37
N ASP A 23 -32.97 32.87 14.14
CA ASP A 23 -32.94 34.29 14.48
C ASP A 23 -32.96 35.22 13.25
N PRO A 24 -33.57 36.43 13.34
CA PRO A 24 -33.58 37.40 12.25
C PRO A 24 -32.19 37.79 11.72
N GLU A 25 -31.17 37.71 12.58
CA GLU A 25 -29.77 38.05 12.28
C GLU A 25 -29.19 37.16 11.15
N TRP A 26 -29.67 35.93 10.99
CA TRP A 26 -29.30 35.02 9.90
C TRP A 26 -29.63 35.57 8.50
N ARG A 27 -30.47 36.60 8.37
CA ARG A 27 -30.74 37.29 7.10
C ARG A 27 -29.50 37.94 6.49
N LYS A 28 -28.49 38.28 7.31
CA LYS A 28 -27.22 38.87 6.86
C LYS A 28 -26.31 37.85 6.17
N ALA A 29 -26.46 36.56 6.48
CA ALA A 29 -25.59 35.51 5.95
C ALA A 29 -26.03 35.05 4.55
N PRO A 30 -25.11 34.81 3.59
CA PRO A 30 -25.42 34.20 2.31
C PRO A 30 -26.07 32.82 2.47
N THR A 31 -27.01 32.50 1.57
CA THR A 31 -27.66 31.19 1.54
C THR A 31 -26.98 30.29 0.50
N TYR A 32 -26.51 29.12 0.93
CA TYR A 32 -25.92 28.09 0.08
C TYR A 32 -26.95 26.98 -0.16
N SER A 33 -27.42 26.80 -1.40
CA SER A 33 -28.51 25.86 -1.72
C SER A 33 -28.24 24.88 -2.86
N ASN A 34 -27.06 24.95 -3.45
CA ASN A 34 -26.62 24.18 -4.62
C ASN A 34 -25.98 22.84 -4.22
N PHE A 35 -26.69 22.07 -3.39
CA PHE A 35 -26.26 20.72 -2.99
C PHE A 35 -26.35 19.74 -4.16
N LEU A 36 -25.41 18.79 -4.18
CA LEU A 36 -25.26 17.77 -5.21
C LEU A 36 -25.46 16.37 -4.62
N LEU A 37 -25.93 15.43 -5.43
CA LEU A 37 -25.93 14.01 -5.08
C LEU A 37 -24.48 13.48 -5.09
N LEU A 38 -24.04 12.89 -3.98
CA LEU A 38 -22.66 12.41 -3.78
C LEU A 38 -22.19 11.49 -4.91
N GLY A 39 -20.94 11.69 -5.38
CA GLY A 39 -20.36 10.97 -6.51
C GLY A 39 -20.85 11.44 -7.87
N THR A 40 -21.69 12.49 -7.94
CA THR A 40 -22.23 13.04 -9.19
C THR A 40 -22.22 14.57 -9.19
N ARG A 41 -22.40 15.17 -10.37
CA ARG A 41 -22.66 16.62 -10.52
C ARG A 41 -24.15 16.95 -10.61
N LYS A 42 -25.03 15.98 -10.33
CA LYS A 42 -26.47 16.20 -10.39
C LYS A 42 -26.91 16.95 -9.13
N PRO A 43 -27.80 17.95 -9.25
CA PRO A 43 -28.42 18.57 -8.08
C PRO A 43 -29.10 17.54 -7.18
N ALA A 44 -29.06 17.76 -5.87
CA ALA A 44 -29.83 16.98 -4.92
C ALA A 44 -31.35 17.17 -5.18
N PRO A 45 -32.16 16.11 -5.13
CA PRO A 45 -33.59 16.20 -5.45
C PRO A 45 -34.39 16.96 -4.38
N GLN A 46 -33.99 16.87 -3.11
CA GLN A 46 -34.59 17.65 -2.03
C GLN A 46 -33.73 18.88 -1.70
N ARG A 47 -34.39 20.03 -1.61
CA ARG A 47 -33.72 21.31 -1.39
C ARG A 47 -33.14 21.38 0.03
N THR A 48 -31.88 21.75 0.12
CA THR A 48 -31.20 22.00 1.40
C THR A 48 -30.57 23.38 1.32
N GLU A 49 -30.74 24.19 2.36
CA GLU A 49 -30.19 25.54 2.46
C GLU A 49 -29.29 25.63 3.69
N ALA A 50 -28.07 26.13 3.53
CA ALA A 50 -27.15 26.37 4.62
C ALA A 50 -26.76 27.85 4.71
N LYS A 51 -26.63 28.35 5.94
CA LYS A 51 -26.06 29.66 6.28
C LYS A 51 -24.97 29.46 7.33
N ILE A 52 -23.88 30.20 7.20
CA ILE A 52 -22.71 30.07 8.07
C ILE A 52 -22.40 31.44 8.66
N GLY A 53 -22.16 31.48 9.97
CA GLY A 53 -21.81 32.69 10.69
C GLY A 53 -20.73 32.47 11.74
N PHE A 54 -20.32 33.54 12.40
CA PHE A 54 -19.42 33.49 13.55
C PHE A 54 -19.66 34.69 14.48
N ASP A 55 -19.39 34.53 15.77
CA ASP A 55 -19.55 35.59 16.78
C ASP A 55 -18.23 35.98 17.49
N GLY A 56 -17.11 35.50 16.95
CA GLY A 56 -15.76 35.68 17.49
C GLY A 56 -15.31 34.60 18.47
N ARG A 57 -16.23 33.79 19.01
CA ARG A 57 -15.91 32.63 19.87
C ARG A 57 -16.39 31.31 19.28
N ARG A 58 -17.46 31.34 18.50
CA ARG A 58 -18.12 30.17 17.93
C ARG A 58 -18.25 30.33 16.41
N LEU A 59 -18.11 29.22 15.69
CA LEU A 59 -18.66 29.08 14.35
C LEU A 59 -20.12 28.65 14.47
N LEU A 60 -20.99 29.25 13.68
CA LEU A 60 -22.43 29.04 13.72
C LEU A 60 -22.90 28.51 12.37
N PHE A 61 -23.80 27.53 12.38
CA PHE A 61 -24.41 26.98 11.18
C PHE A 61 -25.91 26.88 11.36
N LEU A 62 -26.64 27.31 10.34
CA LEU A 62 -28.08 27.12 10.21
C LEU A 62 -28.31 26.31 8.94
N VAL A 63 -28.84 25.11 9.07
CA VAL A 63 -29.16 24.25 7.92
C VAL A 63 -30.65 23.94 7.91
N ARG A 64 -31.33 24.36 6.85
CA ARG A 64 -32.75 24.10 6.61
C ARG A 64 -32.88 23.02 5.55
N CYS A 65 -33.48 21.91 5.94
CA CYS A 65 -33.69 20.73 5.11
C CYS A 65 -35.17 20.68 4.72
N LEU A 66 -35.48 21.00 3.47
CA LEU A 66 -36.83 20.78 2.95
C LEU A 66 -37.00 19.29 2.73
N ASP A 67 -38.10 18.76 3.24
CA ASP A 67 -38.38 17.34 3.22
C ASP A 67 -39.87 17.08 3.37
N THR A 68 -40.40 16.21 2.52
CA THR A 68 -41.78 15.73 2.60
C THR A 68 -41.92 14.51 3.51
N ARG A 69 -40.83 13.79 3.82
CA ARG A 69 -40.79 12.58 4.66
C ARG A 69 -39.50 12.47 5.48
N ILE A 70 -39.52 13.03 6.69
CA ILE A 70 -38.37 12.99 7.61
C ILE A 70 -38.29 11.62 8.33
N PHE A 71 -37.26 10.83 8.03
CA PHE A 71 -36.95 9.60 8.79
C PHE A 71 -35.87 9.85 9.84
N SER A 72 -36.24 9.95 11.12
CA SER A 72 -35.26 10.17 12.19
C SER A 72 -35.75 9.64 13.54
N ARG A 73 -34.81 9.17 14.37
CA ARG A 73 -35.06 8.71 15.74
C ARG A 73 -33.98 9.22 16.69
N ARG A 74 -34.31 9.30 17.99
CA ARG A 74 -33.31 9.65 19.01
C ARG A 74 -32.30 8.50 19.14
N ARG A 75 -31.02 8.83 19.02
CA ARG A 75 -29.89 7.91 19.16
C ARG A 75 -29.03 8.35 20.33
N ARG A 76 -28.26 7.39 20.87
CA ARG A 76 -27.18 7.72 21.81
C ARG A 76 -26.17 8.63 21.12
N HIS A 77 -25.61 9.58 21.87
CA HIS A 77 -24.46 10.36 21.46
C HIS A 77 -23.34 9.45 20.93
N ASP A 78 -22.70 9.86 19.83
CA ASP A 78 -21.73 9.09 19.03
C ASP A 78 -22.24 7.77 18.44
N GLY A 79 -23.56 7.57 18.44
CA GLY A 79 -24.20 6.45 17.75
C GLY A 79 -24.14 6.59 16.23
N ARG A 80 -24.81 5.66 15.54
CA ARG A 80 -24.92 5.68 14.06
C ARG A 80 -25.91 6.75 13.59
N VAL A 81 -25.62 8.03 13.86
CA VAL A 81 -26.50 9.18 13.57
C VAL A 81 -26.77 9.33 12.08
N TRP A 82 -25.79 9.02 11.23
CA TRP A 82 -25.83 9.06 9.76
C TRP A 82 -26.78 8.06 9.08
N GLU A 83 -27.41 7.15 9.85
CA GLU A 83 -28.44 6.25 9.32
C GLU A 83 -29.81 6.90 9.20
N ASP A 84 -30.00 8.07 9.82
CA ASP A 84 -31.24 8.84 9.81
C ASP A 84 -31.10 10.07 8.90
N ASP A 85 -32.17 10.87 8.77
CA ASP A 85 -32.09 12.20 8.20
C ASP A 85 -31.23 13.09 9.10
N SER A 86 -30.07 13.47 8.57
CA SER A 86 -29.02 14.15 9.33
C SER A 86 -28.24 15.14 8.49
N ILE A 87 -27.74 16.19 9.14
CA ILE A 87 -26.72 17.07 8.56
C ILE A 87 -25.35 16.67 9.09
N GLU A 88 -24.34 16.78 8.25
CA GLU A 88 -22.93 16.57 8.61
C GLU A 88 -22.11 17.80 8.23
N ILE A 89 -21.30 18.29 9.17
CA ILE A 89 -20.42 19.45 9.00
C ILE A 89 -18.99 18.96 9.09
N PHE A 90 -18.23 19.17 8.02
CA PHE A 90 -16.83 18.82 7.93
C PHE A 90 -15.98 20.08 7.88
N LEU A 91 -15.29 20.39 8.97
CA LEU A 91 -14.42 21.55 9.10
C LEU A 91 -12.96 21.11 9.03
N ALA A 92 -12.21 21.62 8.06
CA ALA A 92 -10.79 21.31 7.86
C ALA A 92 -9.92 22.59 7.97
N PRO A 93 -9.51 22.98 9.19
CA PRO A 93 -8.61 24.11 9.41
C PRO A 93 -7.17 23.87 8.96
N SER A 94 -6.76 22.59 8.84
CA SER A 94 -5.41 22.15 8.49
C SER A 94 -5.48 21.16 7.31
N PRO A 95 -4.46 21.09 6.44
CA PRO A 95 -4.40 20.08 5.37
C PRO A 95 -4.26 18.64 5.92
N SER A 96 -3.88 18.48 7.18
CA SER A 96 -3.56 17.18 7.78
C SER A 96 -4.69 16.53 8.58
N TRP A 97 -5.73 17.28 8.94
CA TRP A 97 -6.86 16.79 9.72
C TRP A 97 -8.14 17.61 9.49
N TYR A 98 -9.29 17.05 9.84
CA TYR A 98 -10.59 17.75 9.85
C TYR A 98 -11.43 17.28 11.04
N ALA A 99 -12.28 18.16 11.56
CA ALA A 99 -13.32 17.85 12.53
C ALA A 99 -14.64 17.55 11.80
N HIS A 100 -15.40 16.62 12.34
CA HIS A 100 -16.67 16.14 11.79
C HIS A 100 -17.75 16.22 12.86
N PHE A 101 -18.88 16.84 12.54
CA PHE A 101 -20.02 17.01 13.44
C PHE A 101 -21.30 16.57 12.74
N ILE A 102 -22.13 15.77 13.40
CA ILE A 102 -23.41 15.31 12.86
C ILE A 102 -24.51 15.64 13.84
N VAL A 103 -25.64 16.14 13.33
CA VAL A 103 -26.90 16.18 14.06
C VAL A 103 -28.03 15.64 13.19
N ASN A 104 -28.85 14.74 13.74
CA ASN A 104 -30.07 14.26 13.07
C ASN A 104 -31.30 15.08 13.43
N ALA A 105 -32.38 14.93 12.66
CA ALA A 105 -33.65 15.66 12.87
C ALA A 105 -34.36 15.39 14.20
N SER A 106 -33.81 14.53 15.07
CA SER A 106 -34.28 14.25 16.43
C SER A 106 -33.33 14.78 17.52
N GLY A 107 -32.30 15.55 17.13
CA GLY A 107 -31.32 16.17 18.02
C GLY A 107 -30.24 15.23 18.55
N SER A 108 -30.00 14.09 17.89
CA SER A 108 -28.90 13.17 18.25
C SER A 108 -27.61 13.67 17.63
N THR A 109 -26.54 13.73 18.42
CA THR A 109 -25.25 14.30 18.01
C THR A 109 -24.14 13.25 17.91
N TYR A 110 -23.16 13.53 17.06
CA TYR A 110 -21.91 12.80 16.94
C TYR A 110 -20.81 13.80 16.59
N GLU A 111 -19.61 13.60 17.12
CA GLU A 111 -18.42 14.28 16.66
C GLU A 111 -17.21 13.35 16.49
N ALA A 112 -16.27 13.76 15.66
CA ALA A 112 -15.01 13.04 15.51
C ALA A 112 -13.90 13.96 15.01
N MET A 113 -12.67 13.57 15.35
CA MET A 113 -11.48 14.02 14.64
C MET A 113 -11.18 13.05 13.50
N GLY A 114 -11.42 13.47 12.26
CA GLY A 114 -11.46 12.58 11.11
C GLY A 114 -12.59 11.54 11.24
N MET A 115 -12.23 10.30 11.55
CA MET A 115 -13.17 9.21 11.86
C MET A 115 -13.01 8.69 13.30
N ASP A 116 -12.21 9.37 14.13
CA ASP A 116 -12.00 9.01 15.53
C ASP A 116 -13.02 9.72 16.43
N SER A 117 -14.06 8.99 16.83
CA SER A 117 -15.12 9.47 17.72
C SER A 117 -14.74 9.45 19.20
N ARG A 118 -13.46 9.27 19.56
CA ARG A 118 -12.98 9.43 20.95
C ARG A 118 -12.66 10.87 21.29
N TRP A 119 -12.54 11.73 20.27
CA TRP A 119 -12.39 13.17 20.47
C TRP A 119 -13.77 13.78 20.64
N ASN A 120 -13.99 14.43 21.77
CA ASN A 120 -15.26 15.10 22.09
C ASN A 120 -15.08 16.62 22.07
N CYS A 121 -16.17 17.31 21.76
CA CYS A 121 -16.25 18.77 21.79
C CYS A 121 -17.58 19.17 22.41
N SER A 122 -17.60 20.21 23.24
CA SER A 122 -18.80 20.77 23.87
C SER A 122 -19.54 21.70 22.90
N TRP A 123 -19.68 21.28 21.64
CA TRP A 123 -20.48 21.98 20.65
C TRP A 123 -21.98 21.83 20.98
N THR A 124 -22.78 22.78 20.53
CA THR A 124 -24.22 22.79 20.77
C THR A 124 -24.98 22.62 19.47
N ALA A 125 -26.06 21.84 19.51
CA ALA A 125 -26.95 21.64 18.39
C ALA A 125 -28.40 21.65 18.86
N SER A 126 -29.28 22.31 18.12
CA SER A 126 -30.72 22.22 18.32
C SER A 126 -31.44 22.04 17.00
N THR A 127 -32.58 21.34 17.02
CA THR A 127 -33.35 21.02 15.82
C THR A 127 -34.83 21.23 16.03
N SER A 128 -35.52 21.79 15.04
CA SER A 128 -36.98 21.91 15.03
C SER A 128 -37.56 21.40 13.70
N ARG A 129 -38.77 20.85 13.76
CA ARG A 129 -39.55 20.49 12.57
C ARG A 129 -40.51 21.62 12.21
N PHE A 130 -40.78 21.78 10.92
CA PHE A 130 -41.79 22.69 10.39
C PHE A 130 -42.56 22.00 9.26
N ALA A 131 -43.66 22.61 8.80
CA ALA A 131 -44.41 22.09 7.66
C ALA A 131 -43.53 22.04 6.40
N GLY A 132 -43.21 20.82 5.93
CA GLY A 132 -42.36 20.61 4.75
C GLY A 132 -40.86 20.56 5.03
N GLY A 133 -40.42 20.33 6.27
CA GLY A 133 -39.01 20.05 6.55
C GLY A 133 -38.60 20.18 8.01
N TRP A 134 -37.28 20.30 8.22
CA TRP A 134 -36.68 20.54 9.53
C TRP A 134 -35.47 21.46 9.42
N VAL A 135 -35.05 21.99 10.56
CA VAL A 135 -33.94 22.91 10.68
C VAL A 135 -32.99 22.44 11.78
N ALA A 136 -31.70 22.64 11.56
CA ALA A 136 -30.65 22.47 12.55
C ALA A 136 -29.90 23.79 12.75
N GLU A 137 -29.72 24.16 14.01
CA GLU A 137 -28.76 25.17 14.43
C GLU A 137 -27.60 24.49 15.15
N VAL A 138 -26.39 24.89 14.81
CA VAL A 138 -25.15 24.30 15.34
C VAL A 138 -24.19 25.42 15.72
N ALA A 139 -23.61 25.36 16.91
CA ALA A 139 -22.55 26.25 17.35
C ALA A 139 -21.32 25.47 17.86
N ILE A 140 -20.18 25.74 17.23
CA ILE A 140 -18.91 25.05 17.48
C ILE A 140 -17.94 26.03 18.14
N PRO A 141 -17.53 25.80 19.41
CA PRO A 141 -16.59 26.67 20.12
C PRO A 141 -15.17 26.55 19.55
N LEU A 142 -14.58 27.67 19.14
CA LEU A 142 -13.26 27.70 18.49
C LEU A 142 -12.12 27.28 19.42
N ASP A 143 -12.26 27.51 20.74
CA ASP A 143 -11.25 27.18 21.74
C ASP A 143 -11.19 25.70 22.10
N GLU A 144 -12.24 24.93 21.80
CA GLU A 144 -12.27 23.47 21.97
C GLU A 144 -11.74 22.71 20.76
N ILE A 145 -11.76 23.33 19.57
CA ILE A 145 -11.08 22.79 18.40
C ILE A 145 -9.56 22.79 18.66
N PRO A 146 -8.81 21.73 18.29
CA PRO A 146 -7.36 21.65 18.47
C PRO A 146 -6.60 22.51 17.45
N LEU A 147 -7.00 23.78 17.29
CA LEU A 147 -6.32 24.74 16.43
C LEU A 147 -4.87 24.94 16.89
N ASP A 148 -3.97 24.92 15.91
CA ASP A 148 -2.54 25.13 16.09
C ASP A 148 -2.00 26.06 14.99
N HIS A 149 -0.67 26.22 14.97
CA HIS A 149 0.01 27.04 13.98
C HIS A 149 -0.14 26.57 12.53
N THR A 150 -0.58 25.33 12.27
CA THR A 150 -0.88 24.82 10.92
C THR A 150 -2.25 25.28 10.42
N CYS A 151 -3.07 25.88 11.30
CA CYS A 151 -4.41 26.37 10.98
C CYS A 151 -4.42 27.83 10.52
N LEU A 152 -3.26 28.41 10.20
CA LEU A 152 -3.12 29.79 9.72
C LEU A 152 -3.35 29.94 8.22
N GLU A 153 -3.46 28.82 7.50
CA GLU A 153 -3.78 28.79 6.07
C GLU A 153 -5.30 28.85 5.82
N ILE A 154 -5.70 28.72 4.56
CA ILE A 154 -7.10 28.71 4.15
C ILE A 154 -7.80 27.46 4.70
N TRP A 155 -8.84 27.66 5.50
CA TRP A 155 -9.68 26.58 5.99
C TRP A 155 -10.52 26.03 4.84
N ARG A 156 -10.98 24.79 4.97
CA ARG A 156 -11.96 24.21 4.07
C ARG A 156 -13.16 23.71 4.83
N LEU A 157 -14.31 23.73 4.18
CA LEU A 157 -15.59 23.33 4.77
C LEU A 157 -16.40 22.54 3.74
N ASN A 158 -17.11 21.53 4.24
CA ASN A 158 -18.22 20.95 3.53
C ASN A 158 -19.41 20.75 4.46
N ILE A 159 -20.60 20.89 3.90
CA ILE A 159 -21.87 20.59 4.57
C ILE A 159 -22.53 19.51 3.74
N CYS A 160 -22.92 18.43 4.41
CA CYS A 160 -23.56 17.28 3.81
C CYS A 160 -24.90 17.01 4.48
N ARG A 161 -25.75 16.26 3.79
CA ARG A 161 -27.02 15.75 4.32
C ARG A 161 -27.14 14.28 3.98
N ASN A 162 -27.51 13.44 4.93
CA ASN A 162 -28.07 12.13 4.60
C ASN A 162 -29.58 12.30 4.54
N ASP A 163 -30.16 12.33 3.34
CA ASP A 163 -31.60 12.38 3.19
C ASP A 163 -32.18 10.95 3.19
N ARG A 164 -33.13 10.69 4.08
CA ARG A 164 -33.69 9.36 4.36
C ARG A 164 -35.21 9.46 4.47
N PRO A 165 -35.95 8.43 4.00
CA PRO A 165 -35.46 7.12 3.58
C PRO A 165 -35.18 7.00 2.07
N GLU A 166 -35.81 7.84 1.24
CA GLU A 166 -35.85 7.70 -0.22
C GLU A 166 -34.86 8.61 -0.98
N GLY A 167 -34.25 9.57 -0.28
CA GLY A 167 -33.27 10.48 -0.86
C GLY A 167 -31.90 9.83 -1.03
N GLY A 168 -30.88 10.47 -0.48
CA GLY A 168 -29.52 9.94 -0.49
C GLY A 168 -28.52 10.90 0.14
N PRO A 169 -27.22 10.59 0.03
CA PRO A 169 -26.16 11.47 0.52
C PRO A 169 -26.01 12.70 -0.39
N TYR A 170 -26.22 13.89 0.17
CA TYR A 170 -26.04 15.18 -0.49
C TYR A 170 -24.80 15.88 0.04
N THR A 171 -24.14 16.66 -0.81
CA THR A 171 -22.91 17.38 -0.47
C THR A 171 -22.93 18.76 -1.12
N LEU A 172 -22.48 19.78 -0.39
CA LEU A 172 -22.34 21.13 -0.93
C LEU A 172 -21.15 21.24 -1.89
N ALA A 173 -20.04 20.56 -1.57
CA ALA A 173 -18.87 20.45 -2.44
C ALA A 173 -19.01 19.27 -3.43
N PHE A 174 -18.51 19.41 -4.66
CA PHE A 174 -18.46 18.27 -5.59
C PHE A 174 -17.40 17.27 -5.13
N ILE A 175 -17.84 16.07 -4.78
CA ILE A 175 -16.99 14.94 -4.39
C ILE A 175 -17.21 13.80 -5.40
N PRO A 176 -16.21 13.48 -6.26
CA PRO A 176 -16.33 12.40 -7.23
C PRO A 176 -16.29 11.01 -6.60
N GLU A 177 -15.64 10.87 -5.44
CA GLU A 177 -15.66 9.67 -4.64
C GLU A 177 -17.03 9.51 -3.95
N ARG A 178 -17.47 8.27 -3.70
CA ARG A 178 -18.71 7.99 -2.97
C ARG A 178 -18.50 8.01 -1.45
N SER A 179 -17.80 9.03 -0.94
CA SER A 179 -17.51 9.20 0.50
C SER A 179 -17.40 10.68 0.86
N PHE A 180 -17.97 11.10 1.99
CA PHE A 180 -17.82 12.46 2.52
C PHE A 180 -16.42 12.73 3.11
N HIS A 181 -15.68 11.70 3.50
CA HIS A 181 -14.39 11.81 4.21
C HIS A 181 -13.21 12.13 3.27
N THR A 182 -13.36 13.16 2.42
CA THR A 182 -12.38 13.56 1.40
C THR A 182 -12.07 15.06 1.46
N PRO A 183 -11.33 15.54 2.49
CA PRO A 183 -11.13 16.97 2.74
C PRO A 183 -10.45 17.75 1.62
N ARG A 184 -9.75 17.07 0.70
CA ARG A 184 -9.15 17.67 -0.51
C ARG A 184 -10.17 18.30 -1.46
N HIS A 185 -11.43 17.87 -1.41
CA HIS A 185 -12.51 18.35 -2.28
C HIS A 185 -13.40 19.40 -1.62
N PHE A 186 -13.19 19.68 -0.32
CA PHE A 186 -13.99 20.67 0.40
C PHE A 186 -13.75 22.08 -0.15
N LEU A 187 -14.76 22.92 -0.07
CA LEU A 187 -14.70 24.29 -0.59
C LEU A 187 -13.81 25.15 0.31
N PRO A 188 -13.01 26.08 -0.24
CA PRO A 188 -12.35 27.11 0.55
C PRO A 188 -13.35 27.84 1.46
N PHE A 189 -12.98 28.00 2.72
CA PHE A 189 -13.81 28.59 3.77
C PHE A 189 -13.11 29.81 4.36
N PHE A 190 -13.76 30.96 4.21
CA PHE A 190 -13.27 32.24 4.70
C PHE A 190 -14.14 32.73 5.85
N VAL A 191 -13.49 33.20 6.92
CA VAL A 191 -14.16 33.84 8.06
C VAL A 191 -13.60 35.25 8.19
N PRO A 192 -14.10 36.22 7.41
CA PRO A 192 -13.61 37.60 7.45
C PRO A 192 -13.70 38.17 8.87
N GLY A 193 -12.58 38.71 9.38
CA GLY A 193 -12.51 39.29 10.73
C GLY A 193 -12.24 38.29 11.86
N LEU A 194 -12.09 37.00 11.57
CA LEU A 194 -11.61 36.04 12.56
C LEU A 194 -10.07 36.05 12.62
N ASP A 195 -9.51 36.55 13.71
CA ASP A 195 -8.09 36.36 14.04
C ASP A 195 -7.92 35.30 15.12
N ILE A 196 -7.42 34.12 14.72
CA ILE A 196 -7.15 33.01 15.64
C ILE A 196 -5.81 33.14 16.36
N LYS A 197 -4.91 34.05 15.95
CA LYS A 197 -3.54 34.12 16.50
C LYS A 197 -3.49 34.33 18.02
N PRO A 198 -4.33 35.16 18.66
CA PRO A 198 -4.37 35.28 20.12
C PRO A 198 -4.76 33.97 20.81
N LEU A 199 -5.71 33.22 20.25
CA LEU A 199 -6.11 31.91 20.76
C LEU A 199 -4.95 30.90 20.64
N LEU A 200 -4.25 30.90 19.50
CA LEU A 200 -3.09 30.05 19.28
C LEU A 200 -1.95 30.37 20.25
N ALA A 201 -1.68 31.65 20.53
CA ALA A 201 -0.67 32.07 21.52
C ALA A 201 -0.96 31.47 22.90
N LYS A 202 -2.19 31.61 23.40
CA LYS A 202 -2.62 31.01 24.68
C LYS A 202 -2.55 29.48 24.69
N LYS A 203 -2.81 28.81 23.57
CA LYS A 203 -2.64 27.35 23.43
C LYS A 203 -1.15 26.96 23.47
N LEU A 204 -0.29 27.70 22.78
CA LEU A 204 1.17 27.49 22.78
C LEU A 204 1.80 27.71 24.15
N GLU A 205 1.39 28.73 24.90
CA GLU A 205 1.85 28.96 26.28
C GLU A 205 1.57 27.74 27.19
N ARG A 206 0.34 27.21 27.14
CA ARG A 206 -0.04 25.99 27.89
C ARG A 206 0.80 24.78 27.45
N ARG A 207 1.04 24.63 26.15
CA ARG A 207 1.88 23.55 25.59
C ARG A 207 3.32 23.66 26.08
N THR A 208 3.91 24.86 26.11
CA THR A 208 5.24 25.12 26.65
C THR A 208 5.35 24.69 28.11
N LEU A 209 4.39 25.04 28.97
CA LEU A 209 4.40 24.61 30.38
C LEU A 209 4.34 23.09 30.55
N SER A 210 3.60 22.40 29.67
CA SER A 210 3.57 20.93 29.64
C SER A 210 4.93 20.35 29.23
N LEU A 211 5.52 20.86 28.15
CA LEU A 211 6.82 20.43 27.64
C LEU A 211 7.96 20.69 28.65
N LEU A 212 7.98 21.86 29.30
CA LEU A 212 8.94 22.17 30.35
C LEU A 212 8.89 21.17 31.51
N ARG A 213 7.69 20.87 32.02
CA ARG A 213 7.53 19.89 33.11
C ARG A 213 8.04 18.51 32.71
N ARG A 214 7.70 18.07 31.50
CA ARG A 214 8.12 16.77 30.95
C ARG A 214 9.64 16.70 30.76
N ALA A 215 10.24 17.71 30.14
CA ALA A 215 11.69 17.78 29.92
C ALA A 215 12.49 17.87 31.24
N ASN A 216 12.08 18.71 32.18
CA ASN A 216 12.75 18.82 33.49
C ASN A 216 12.71 17.50 34.28
N ARG A 217 11.54 16.83 34.32
CA ARG A 217 11.40 15.52 34.97
C ARG A 217 12.34 14.49 34.36
N LEU A 218 12.42 14.46 33.02
CA LEU A 218 13.30 13.54 32.31
C LEU A 218 14.78 13.83 32.60
N ALA A 219 15.20 15.10 32.53
CA ALA A 219 16.58 15.50 32.81
C ALA A 219 17.01 15.14 34.24
N SER A 220 16.20 15.48 35.24
CA SER A 220 16.47 15.15 36.65
C SER A 220 16.58 13.65 36.87
N ARG A 221 15.64 12.87 36.33
CA ARG A 221 15.68 11.40 36.42
C ARG A 221 16.93 10.82 35.78
N LEU A 222 17.29 11.29 34.58
CA LEU A 222 18.49 10.82 33.87
C LEU A 222 19.77 11.14 34.65
N ARG A 223 19.89 12.33 35.26
CA ARG A 223 21.03 12.63 36.15
C ARG A 223 21.11 11.68 37.34
N GLY A 224 19.98 11.34 37.94
CA GLY A 224 19.91 10.42 39.08
C GLY A 224 20.40 9.00 38.80
N LEU A 225 20.55 8.60 37.52
CA LEU A 225 21.06 7.27 37.16
C LEU A 225 22.59 7.14 37.27
N GLY A 226 23.34 8.24 37.29
CA GLY A 226 24.79 8.24 37.51
C GLY A 226 25.64 7.49 36.47
N THR A 227 25.15 7.31 35.24
CA THR A 227 25.93 6.70 34.13
C THR A 227 26.28 7.76 33.09
N ARG A 228 27.42 7.60 32.40
CA ARG A 228 27.89 8.55 31.37
C ARG A 228 26.86 8.76 30.28
N VAL A 229 26.21 7.69 29.81
CA VAL A 229 25.17 7.80 28.77
C VAL A 229 23.95 8.56 29.28
N ALA A 230 23.52 8.33 30.52
CA ALA A 230 22.39 9.05 31.10
C ALA A 230 22.70 10.54 31.28
N GLU A 231 23.91 10.89 31.74
CA GLU A 231 24.36 12.28 31.89
C GLU A 231 24.36 13.05 30.56
N LYS A 232 24.82 12.40 29.48
CA LYS A 232 24.80 13.01 28.14
C LYS A 232 23.37 13.27 27.64
N LEU A 233 22.45 12.33 27.85
CA LEU A 233 21.04 12.55 27.51
C LEU A 233 20.38 13.59 28.42
N ALA A 234 20.75 13.66 29.70
CA ALA A 234 20.28 14.71 30.61
C ALA A 234 20.71 16.09 30.10
N SER A 235 21.97 16.22 29.70
CA SER A 235 22.55 17.47 29.16
C SER A 235 21.87 17.89 27.85
N GLU A 236 21.57 16.94 26.96
CA GLU A 236 20.77 17.19 25.76
C GLU A 236 19.37 17.67 26.12
N THR A 237 18.73 17.06 27.12
CA THR A 237 17.39 17.44 27.59
C THR A 237 17.37 18.83 28.23
N GLU A 238 18.39 19.20 29.00
CA GLU A 238 18.52 20.52 29.61
C GLU A 238 18.77 21.64 28.58
N LYS A 239 19.46 21.32 27.49
CA LYS A 239 19.50 22.23 26.33
C LYS A 239 18.08 22.47 25.80
N MET A 240 17.28 21.42 25.61
CA MET A 240 15.89 21.57 25.20
C MET A 240 15.07 22.38 26.20
N VAL A 241 15.29 22.22 27.52
CA VAL A 241 14.63 23.06 28.54
C VAL A 241 14.93 24.54 28.31
N ARG A 242 16.18 24.90 28.01
CA ARG A 242 16.56 26.28 27.66
C ARG A 242 15.88 26.74 26.37
N ASP A 243 15.89 25.90 25.33
CA ASP A 243 15.25 26.21 24.05
C ASP A 243 13.74 26.45 24.23
N ILE A 244 13.05 25.63 25.04
CA ILE A 244 11.62 25.81 25.34
C ILE A 244 11.38 27.13 26.05
N LYS A 245 12.22 27.51 27.03
CA LYS A 245 12.11 28.82 27.72
C LYS A 245 12.28 29.99 26.76
N THR A 246 13.24 29.91 25.83
CA THR A 246 13.45 30.92 24.79
C THR A 246 12.25 31.03 23.85
N VAL A 247 11.66 29.90 23.45
CA VAL A 247 10.44 29.94 22.63
C VAL A 247 9.30 30.54 23.44
N ALA A 248 9.13 30.16 24.71
CA ALA A 248 8.09 30.67 25.60
C ALA A 248 8.06 32.20 25.67
N SER A 249 9.23 32.83 25.87
CA SER A 249 9.34 34.29 25.97
C SER A 249 9.10 35.02 24.65
N SER A 250 9.13 34.31 23.52
CA SER A 250 8.89 34.86 22.19
C SER A 250 7.44 34.80 21.72
N ILE A 251 6.56 34.08 22.46
CA ILE A 251 5.17 33.84 22.04
C ILE A 251 4.39 35.16 22.05
N ARG A 252 3.94 35.57 20.86
CA ARG A 252 3.01 36.66 20.60
C ARG A 252 2.14 36.29 19.39
N PRO A 253 0.95 36.90 19.18
CA PRO A 253 0.09 36.59 18.03
C PRO A 253 0.84 36.57 16.69
N GLU A 254 1.75 37.50 16.47
CA GLU A 254 2.56 37.63 15.26
C GLU A 254 3.68 36.58 15.10
N THR A 255 4.06 35.90 16.19
CA THR A 255 5.14 34.89 16.18
C THR A 255 4.64 33.44 16.31
N VAL A 256 3.33 33.21 16.49
CA VAL A 256 2.75 31.87 16.75
C VAL A 256 3.13 30.82 15.70
N ALA A 257 3.28 31.21 14.43
CA ALA A 257 3.72 30.32 13.36
C ALA A 257 5.12 29.74 13.64
N LYS A 258 6.10 30.63 13.87
CA LYS A 258 7.50 30.26 14.13
C LYS A 258 7.65 29.55 15.49
N ALA A 259 6.95 30.04 16.51
CA ALA A 259 6.97 29.43 17.84
C ALA A 259 6.39 28.00 17.83
N GLY A 260 5.27 27.78 17.11
CA GLY A 260 4.67 26.47 16.93
C GLY A 260 5.61 25.49 16.24
N GLN A 261 6.24 25.89 15.13
CA GLN A 261 7.23 25.07 14.41
C GLN A 261 8.43 24.71 15.29
N ALA A 262 8.95 25.67 16.07
CA ALA A 262 10.06 25.43 16.98
C ALA A 262 9.67 24.44 18.09
N LEU A 263 8.47 24.55 18.68
CA LEU A 263 7.99 23.59 19.67
C LEU A 263 7.75 22.20 19.09
N ASP A 264 7.26 22.08 17.86
CA ASP A 264 7.13 20.79 17.17
C ASP A 264 8.48 20.10 17.01
N GLU A 265 9.51 20.86 16.61
CA GLU A 265 10.86 20.32 16.48
C GLU A 265 11.43 19.88 17.84
N ILE A 266 11.26 20.70 18.88
CA ILE A 266 11.70 20.37 20.24
C ILE A 266 10.97 19.13 20.76
N GLU A 267 9.65 19.07 20.62
CA GLU A 267 8.86 17.94 21.09
C GLU A 267 9.24 16.64 20.37
N ARG A 268 9.50 16.70 19.06
CA ARG A 268 10.03 15.57 18.28
C ARG A 268 11.39 15.11 18.82
N LYS A 269 12.30 16.04 19.12
CA LYS A 269 13.62 15.75 19.70
C LYS A 269 13.49 15.14 21.10
N LEU A 270 12.66 15.73 21.97
CA LEU A 270 12.38 15.25 23.32
C LEU A 270 11.81 13.82 23.29
N GLY A 271 10.85 13.53 22.41
CA GLY A 271 10.33 12.18 22.22
C GLY A 271 11.41 11.17 21.77
N GLY A 272 12.41 11.63 21.03
CA GLY A 272 13.60 10.84 20.70
C GLY A 272 14.45 10.51 21.93
N VAL A 273 14.67 11.49 22.81
CA VAL A 273 15.41 11.28 24.07
C VAL A 273 14.64 10.39 25.05
N GLU A 274 13.31 10.50 25.11
CA GLU A 274 12.48 9.61 25.94
C GLU A 274 12.59 8.14 25.50
N ARG A 275 12.57 7.88 24.19
CA ARG A 275 12.81 6.53 23.66
C ARG A 275 14.22 6.04 23.96
N ALA A 276 15.23 6.90 23.84
CA ALA A 276 16.60 6.56 24.21
C ALA A 276 16.72 6.29 25.72
N SER A 277 16.01 7.04 26.55
CA SER A 277 16.01 6.89 28.00
C SER A 277 15.44 5.54 28.44
N ALA A 278 14.39 5.03 27.78
CA ALA A 278 13.92 3.66 28.03
C ALA A 278 15.01 2.60 27.77
N ARG A 279 15.93 2.85 26.83
CA ARG A 279 17.08 1.97 26.56
C ARG A 279 18.20 2.15 27.59
N VAL A 280 18.39 3.37 28.12
CA VAL A 280 19.27 3.63 29.26
C VAL A 280 18.80 2.89 30.50
N ASP A 281 17.49 2.83 30.76
CA ASP A 281 16.95 2.06 31.89
C ASP A 281 17.28 0.57 31.79
N VAL A 282 17.27 0.00 30.56
CA VAL A 282 17.70 -1.39 30.31
C VAL A 282 19.18 -1.58 30.60
N LEU A 283 20.03 -0.66 30.13
CA LEU A 283 21.47 -0.69 30.36
C LEU A 283 21.82 -0.55 31.85
N HIS A 284 21.21 0.42 32.54
CA HIS A 284 21.40 0.66 33.96
C HIS A 284 21.02 -0.57 34.80
N LYS A 285 19.86 -1.19 34.53
CA LYS A 285 19.45 -2.44 35.18
C LYS A 285 20.40 -3.61 34.92
N ALA A 286 21.12 -3.59 33.80
CA ALA A 286 22.12 -4.61 33.47
C ALA A 286 23.52 -4.28 34.02
N GLY A 287 23.71 -3.14 34.70
CA GLY A 287 25.02 -2.69 35.17
C GLY A 287 25.98 -2.33 34.02
N VAL A 288 25.45 -1.91 32.87
CA VAL A 288 26.24 -1.59 31.67
C VAL A 288 26.15 -0.11 31.34
N ASP A 289 27.29 0.52 31.07
CA ASP A 289 27.36 1.88 30.51
C ASP A 289 27.97 1.83 29.10
N ALA A 290 27.14 1.94 28.07
CA ALA A 290 27.56 1.78 26.68
C ALA A 290 26.70 2.60 25.71
N ASP A 291 27.32 3.09 24.63
CA ASP A 291 26.64 3.90 23.61
C ASP A 291 25.60 3.10 22.79
N PHE A 292 25.71 1.77 22.81
CA PHE A 292 24.78 0.80 22.24
C PHE A 292 24.94 -0.54 22.94
N TYR A 293 24.01 -1.47 22.69
CA TYR A 293 24.13 -2.85 23.14
C TYR A 293 23.61 -3.83 22.10
N VAL A 294 23.98 -5.10 22.29
CA VAL A 294 23.49 -6.22 21.48
C VAL A 294 22.63 -7.13 22.35
N THR A 295 21.49 -7.52 21.82
CA THR A 295 20.57 -8.49 22.43
C THR A 295 20.52 -9.76 21.58
N ARG A 296 19.87 -10.81 22.10
CA ARG A 296 19.45 -11.98 21.32
C ARG A 296 17.94 -12.05 21.33
N GLU A 297 17.37 -12.41 20.18
CA GLU A 297 15.97 -12.77 20.06
C GLU A 297 15.83 -14.15 19.42
N SER A 298 14.68 -14.79 19.62
CA SER A 298 14.33 -15.98 18.83
C SER A 298 14.28 -15.62 17.35
N THR A 299 14.74 -16.53 16.49
CA THR A 299 14.63 -16.44 15.02
C THR A 299 13.17 -16.41 14.54
N MET A 300 12.22 -16.79 15.40
CA MET A 300 10.78 -16.70 15.17
C MET A 300 10.17 -15.33 15.50
N VAL A 301 10.94 -14.42 16.12
CA VAL A 301 10.47 -13.08 16.49
C VAL A 301 10.86 -12.08 15.42
N LYS A 302 9.85 -11.42 14.84
CA LYS A 302 10.03 -10.32 13.90
C LYS A 302 10.28 -9.00 14.65
N VAL A 303 11.54 -8.65 14.84
CA VAL A 303 11.94 -7.43 15.55
C VAL A 303 11.81 -6.20 14.65
N ARG A 304 10.90 -5.30 15.03
CA ARG A 304 10.54 -4.11 14.25
C ARG A 304 11.18 -2.83 14.80
N PRO A 305 11.83 -2.00 13.98
CA PRO A 305 12.44 -0.75 14.43
C PRO A 305 11.41 0.35 14.70
N ASP A 306 10.20 0.21 14.17
CA ASP A 306 9.08 1.13 14.37
C ASP A 306 8.19 0.77 15.56
N LEU A 307 8.52 -0.27 16.33
CA LEU A 307 7.83 -0.66 17.56
C LEU A 307 8.74 -0.55 18.80
N PRO A 308 8.17 -0.40 20.01
CA PRO A 308 8.95 -0.46 21.24
C PRO A 308 9.70 -1.79 21.37
N TYR A 309 10.99 -1.72 21.70
CA TYR A 309 11.85 -2.89 21.90
C TYR A 309 12.55 -2.80 23.27
N ARG A 310 12.56 -3.90 24.03
CA ARG A 310 13.08 -3.97 25.41
C ARG A 310 13.97 -5.20 25.66
N GLY A 311 14.61 -5.73 24.61
CA GLY A 311 15.54 -6.84 24.75
C GLY A 311 16.70 -6.50 25.70
N LYS A 312 17.18 -7.50 26.44
CA LYS A 312 18.26 -7.33 27.42
C LYS A 312 19.63 -7.46 26.75
N PRO A 313 20.63 -6.67 27.18
CA PRO A 313 21.99 -6.80 26.66
C PRO A 313 22.58 -8.17 26.99
N ILE A 314 23.29 -8.76 26.04
CA ILE A 314 23.98 -10.05 26.21
C ILE A 314 25.46 -9.93 25.89
N ARG A 315 26.27 -10.76 26.57
CA ARG A 315 27.69 -10.99 26.23
C ARG A 315 27.96 -12.41 25.79
N ARG A 316 26.98 -13.30 25.94
CA ARG A 316 27.06 -14.72 25.58
C ARG A 316 25.78 -15.15 24.88
N ALA A 317 25.91 -16.03 23.90
CA ALA A 317 24.80 -16.72 23.25
C ALA A 317 25.19 -18.18 23.00
N SER A 318 24.18 -19.03 22.80
CA SER A 318 24.40 -20.42 22.45
C SER A 318 23.33 -20.92 21.49
N ILE A 319 23.77 -21.80 20.59
CA ILE A 319 22.92 -22.58 19.69
C ILE A 319 23.41 -24.03 19.68
N SER A 320 22.63 -24.92 19.10
CA SER A 320 23.01 -26.32 18.95
C SER A 320 22.46 -26.82 17.61
N LEU A 321 23.27 -27.59 16.91
CA LEU A 321 22.94 -28.13 15.60
C LEU A 321 23.56 -29.51 15.41
N ALA A 322 22.95 -30.33 14.58
CA ALA A 322 23.45 -31.61 14.12
C ALA A 322 24.39 -31.43 12.91
N LYS A 323 25.09 -32.51 12.54
CA LYS A 323 25.90 -32.49 11.32
C LYS A 323 24.97 -32.44 10.11
N GLY A 324 25.31 -31.64 9.11
CA GLY A 324 24.47 -31.37 7.94
C GLY A 324 23.31 -30.41 8.20
N GLU A 325 23.24 -29.75 9.35
CA GLU A 325 22.19 -28.79 9.71
C GLU A 325 22.65 -27.34 9.55
N HIS A 326 21.70 -26.45 9.19
CA HIS A 326 21.81 -25.00 9.34
C HIS A 326 21.02 -24.56 10.57
N GLU A 327 21.64 -23.83 11.49
CA GLU A 327 20.97 -23.27 12.67
C GLU A 327 21.31 -21.78 12.81
N ALA A 328 20.29 -20.98 13.05
CA ALA A 328 20.39 -19.53 13.01
C ALA A 328 20.45 -18.88 14.40
N LEU A 329 21.24 -17.81 14.51
CA LEU A 329 21.26 -16.90 15.65
C LEU A 329 20.85 -15.49 15.20
N GLN A 330 19.82 -14.93 15.83
CA GLN A 330 19.41 -13.55 15.62
C GLN A 330 19.92 -12.64 16.75
N LEU A 331 20.79 -11.69 16.41
CA LEU A 331 21.30 -10.65 17.29
C LEU A 331 20.73 -9.29 16.93
N ILE A 332 20.29 -8.49 17.90
CA ILE A 332 19.76 -7.15 17.62
C ILE A 332 20.72 -6.09 18.12
N VAL A 333 21.19 -5.22 17.22
CA VAL A 333 22.03 -4.08 17.55
C VAL A 333 21.14 -2.88 17.88
N VAL A 334 21.24 -2.37 19.11
CA VAL A 334 20.36 -1.31 19.64
C VAL A 334 21.19 -0.06 19.99
N PRO A 335 21.15 1.00 19.15
CA PRO A 335 21.77 2.29 19.48
C PRO A 335 21.12 2.93 20.71
N VAL A 336 21.90 3.57 21.58
CA VAL A 336 21.38 4.36 22.70
C VAL A 336 21.78 5.82 22.54
N LEU A 337 23.08 6.08 22.47
CA LEU A 337 23.62 7.44 22.41
C LEU A 337 24.09 7.79 21.00
N GLY A 338 23.26 8.47 20.22
CA GLY A 338 23.57 8.87 18.85
C GLY A 338 23.61 7.70 17.86
N ASP A 339 23.80 8.02 16.59
CA ASP A 339 23.83 7.04 15.50
C ASP A 339 25.04 6.09 15.63
N LEU A 340 24.93 4.89 15.08
CA LEU A 340 26.06 3.99 14.85
C LEU A 340 26.44 4.10 13.39
N ARG A 341 27.67 4.56 13.11
CA ARG A 341 28.17 4.72 11.74
C ARG A 341 29.21 3.67 11.39
N GLY A 342 29.21 3.20 10.15
CA GLY A 342 30.18 2.23 9.63
C GLY A 342 30.27 0.97 10.47
N VAL A 343 29.12 0.43 10.89
CA VAL A 343 29.05 -0.77 11.73
C VAL A 343 29.56 -1.97 10.94
N LYS A 344 30.67 -2.54 11.42
CA LYS A 344 31.22 -3.81 10.95
C LYS A 344 30.74 -4.96 11.83
N VAL A 345 30.44 -6.09 11.19
CA VAL A 345 30.20 -7.37 11.87
C VAL A 345 31.40 -8.27 11.58
N GLU A 346 32.16 -8.60 12.62
CA GLU A 346 33.36 -9.45 12.53
C GLU A 346 33.09 -10.77 13.25
N VAL A 347 33.23 -11.89 12.55
CA VAL A 347 33.02 -13.25 13.09
C VAL A 347 34.36 -13.96 13.14
N SER A 348 34.67 -14.63 14.25
CA SER A 348 35.92 -15.37 14.43
C SER A 348 35.74 -16.59 15.32
N GLY A 349 36.53 -17.64 15.08
CA GLY A 349 36.43 -18.94 15.78
C GLY A 349 35.58 -19.95 15.01
N PHE A 350 34.91 -20.85 15.72
CA PHE A 350 34.04 -21.89 15.15
C PHE A 350 34.74 -22.89 14.21
N PRO A 351 35.85 -23.52 14.62
CA PRO A 351 36.59 -24.43 13.75
C PRO A 351 35.72 -25.58 13.23
N GLY A 352 35.76 -25.80 11.92
CA GLY A 352 34.97 -26.83 11.23
C GLY A 352 33.50 -26.48 11.03
N LEU A 353 33.09 -25.23 11.26
CA LEU A 353 31.76 -24.70 10.94
C LEU A 353 31.86 -23.59 9.89
N GLU A 354 30.85 -23.48 9.05
CA GLU A 354 30.67 -22.36 8.14
C GLU A 354 29.69 -21.38 8.77
N VAL A 355 29.97 -20.07 8.64
CA VAL A 355 29.12 -19.02 9.23
C VAL A 355 28.86 -17.94 8.21
N GLU A 356 27.59 -17.78 7.84
CA GLU A 356 27.14 -16.69 6.98
C GLU A 356 26.47 -15.60 7.81
N VAL A 357 26.65 -14.35 7.38
CA VAL A 357 26.11 -13.18 8.08
C VAL A 357 25.18 -12.42 7.16
N TYR A 358 24.00 -12.11 7.66
CA TYR A 358 22.97 -11.37 6.96
C TYR A 358 22.53 -10.16 7.78
N ARG A 359 22.42 -9.02 7.11
CA ARG A 359 21.69 -7.87 7.63
C ARG A 359 20.21 -8.07 7.30
N VAL A 360 19.35 -8.13 8.30
CA VAL A 360 17.91 -8.25 8.07
C VAL A 360 17.36 -6.92 7.57
N GLY A 361 16.92 -6.86 6.31
CA GLY A 361 16.32 -5.67 5.72
C GLY A 361 14.85 -5.51 6.11
N PHE A 362 14.30 -4.31 5.85
CA PHE A 362 12.93 -3.96 6.23
C PHE A 362 12.06 -3.62 5.02
N VAL A 363 10.86 -4.21 4.98
CA VAL A 363 9.84 -3.93 3.97
C VAL A 363 8.71 -3.11 4.59
N LYS A 364 8.39 -1.95 4.00
CA LYS A 364 7.28 -1.10 4.46
C LYS A 364 5.93 -1.65 3.99
N VAL A 365 5.22 -2.31 4.89
CA VAL A 365 3.87 -2.84 4.68
C VAL A 365 2.84 -1.73 4.90
N LYS A 366 2.09 -1.36 3.86
CA LYS A 366 1.00 -0.36 3.92
C LYS A 366 -0.38 -0.97 4.18
N LYS A 367 -0.64 -2.14 3.59
CA LYS A 367 -1.91 -2.87 3.70
C LYS A 367 -1.59 -4.29 4.20
N PRO A 368 -1.68 -4.54 5.52
CA PRO A 368 -1.39 -5.86 6.07
C PRO A 368 -2.53 -6.84 5.74
N THR A 369 -2.18 -8.11 5.59
CA THR A 369 -3.17 -9.20 5.59
C THR A 369 -3.84 -9.29 6.96
N ARG A 370 -5.10 -9.73 6.99
CA ARG A 370 -5.85 -9.96 8.24
C ARG A 370 -5.05 -10.89 9.18
N GLY A 371 -4.86 -10.47 10.44
CA GLY A 371 -4.09 -11.23 11.44
C GLY A 371 -2.58 -10.91 11.49
N GLY A 372 -2.06 -10.06 10.60
CA GLY A 372 -0.65 -9.62 10.65
C GLY A 372 -0.38 -8.57 11.76
N MET A 373 0.90 -8.18 11.93
CA MET A 373 1.35 -7.18 12.93
C MET A 373 0.95 -5.72 12.59
N GLY A 374 -0.11 -5.50 11.81
CA GLY A 374 -0.51 -4.18 11.32
C GLY A 374 0.46 -3.59 10.27
N PRO A 375 0.23 -2.34 9.81
CA PRO A 375 1.14 -1.64 8.90
C PRO A 375 2.49 -1.32 9.57
N GLY A 376 3.54 -1.12 8.77
CA GLY A 376 4.85 -0.61 9.23
C GLY A 376 6.04 -1.36 8.64
N LEU A 377 7.20 -1.32 9.31
CA LEU A 377 8.47 -1.87 8.80
C LEU A 377 8.67 -3.33 9.23
N TYR A 378 8.48 -4.27 8.31
CA TYR A 378 8.62 -5.70 8.57
C TYR A 378 10.05 -6.17 8.31
N PRO A 379 10.72 -6.85 9.26
CA PRO A 379 11.98 -7.53 8.99
C PRO A 379 11.69 -8.75 8.13
N ASP A 380 12.27 -8.81 6.92
CA ASP A 380 11.92 -9.85 5.96
C ASP A 380 13.10 -10.30 5.10
N PRO A 381 13.72 -9.48 4.23
CA PRO A 381 14.84 -9.94 3.42
C PRO A 381 16.10 -10.17 4.26
N LEU A 382 16.73 -11.33 4.11
CA LEU A 382 18.08 -11.59 4.58
C LEU A 382 19.07 -11.09 3.53
N LEU A 383 19.69 -9.92 3.77
CA LEU A 383 20.65 -9.32 2.84
C LEU A 383 22.05 -9.80 3.23
N PRO A 384 22.80 -10.50 2.34
CA PRO A 384 24.18 -10.90 2.64
C PRO A 384 25.01 -9.70 3.09
N TYR A 385 25.71 -9.85 4.21
CA TYR A 385 26.57 -8.80 4.74
C TYR A 385 27.83 -8.67 3.88
N ARG A 386 27.87 -7.62 3.06
CA ARG A 386 29.00 -7.34 2.14
C ARG A 386 29.82 -6.12 2.52
N GLU A 387 29.20 -5.15 3.20
CA GLU A 387 29.81 -3.87 3.53
C GLU A 387 29.29 -3.30 4.86
N PRO A 388 30.05 -2.41 5.51
CA PRO A 388 29.60 -1.73 6.73
C PRO A 388 28.33 -0.91 6.51
N PHE A 389 27.54 -0.72 7.56
CA PHE A 389 26.26 0.00 7.47
C PHE A 389 26.00 0.91 8.67
N ASP A 390 25.06 1.84 8.53
CA ASP A 390 24.68 2.79 9.58
C ASP A 390 23.38 2.37 10.27
N ILE A 391 23.26 2.65 11.57
CA ILE A 391 22.05 2.46 12.36
C ILE A 391 21.68 3.78 13.07
N PRO A 392 20.61 4.47 12.65
CA PRO A 392 20.19 5.73 13.27
C PRO A 392 19.76 5.58 14.73
N ARG A 393 19.96 6.63 15.54
CA ARG A 393 19.40 6.72 16.89
C ARG A 393 17.88 6.58 16.84
N GLY A 394 17.35 5.72 17.71
CA GLY A 394 15.92 5.43 17.78
C GLY A 394 15.46 4.27 16.88
N SER A 395 16.35 3.73 16.03
CA SER A 395 16.12 2.47 15.29
C SER A 395 16.76 1.27 16.03
N LEU A 396 16.84 0.13 15.36
CA LEU A 396 17.60 -1.07 15.70
C LEU A 396 17.94 -1.82 14.40
N GLN A 397 18.89 -2.76 14.45
CA GLN A 397 19.23 -3.60 13.31
C GLN A 397 19.40 -5.06 13.74
N PRO A 398 18.50 -5.97 13.33
CA PRO A 398 18.72 -7.40 13.45
C PRO A 398 19.83 -7.84 12.50
N ILE A 399 20.72 -8.67 13.01
CA ILE A 399 21.77 -9.39 12.31
C ILE A 399 21.48 -10.87 12.48
N TRP A 400 21.37 -11.56 11.36
CA TRP A 400 21.11 -12.98 11.30
C TRP A 400 22.41 -13.69 10.97
N LEU A 401 22.82 -14.60 11.83
CA LEU A 401 23.98 -15.46 11.59
C LEU A 401 23.46 -16.86 11.32
N ASP A 402 23.81 -17.41 10.17
CA ASP A 402 23.49 -18.80 9.83
C ASP A 402 24.73 -19.66 10.02
N PHE A 403 24.64 -20.64 10.92
CA PHE A 403 25.72 -21.56 11.21
C PHE A 403 25.42 -22.88 10.52
N TYR A 404 26.33 -23.33 9.66
CA TYR A 404 26.27 -24.64 9.03
C TYR A 404 27.35 -25.54 9.61
N ALA A 405 26.95 -26.74 10.04
CA ALA A 405 27.87 -27.82 10.38
C ALA A 405 27.96 -28.78 9.19
N PRO A 406 29.10 -28.85 8.47
CA PRO A 406 29.29 -29.85 7.44
C PRO A 406 29.03 -31.28 7.96
N ARG A 407 28.61 -32.20 7.08
CA ARG A 407 28.33 -33.61 7.44
C ARG A 407 29.51 -34.30 8.14
N GLY A 408 30.73 -34.02 7.67
CA GLY A 408 31.97 -34.52 8.27
C GLY A 408 32.45 -33.77 9.52
N ALA A 409 31.71 -32.78 10.03
CA ALA A 409 32.15 -32.01 11.19
C ALA A 409 32.31 -32.89 12.43
N SER A 410 33.38 -32.66 13.19
CA SER A 410 33.58 -33.30 14.48
C SER A 410 32.51 -32.83 15.47
N ALA A 411 32.01 -33.74 16.31
CA ALA A 411 31.05 -33.38 17.36
C ALA A 411 31.71 -32.53 18.47
N GLY A 412 30.88 -31.93 19.32
CA GLY A 412 31.31 -31.23 20.52
C GLY A 412 31.12 -29.72 20.47
N LEU A 413 31.69 -29.03 21.46
CA LEU A 413 31.51 -27.60 21.63
C LEU A 413 32.49 -26.82 20.76
N ARG A 414 31.99 -25.82 20.04
CA ARG A 414 32.77 -24.85 19.28
C ARG A 414 32.58 -23.48 19.89
N LYS A 415 33.68 -22.79 20.14
CA LYS A 415 33.70 -21.45 20.70
C LYS A 415 34.11 -20.46 19.62
N GLY A 416 33.42 -19.33 19.58
CA GLY A 416 33.78 -18.22 18.74
C GLY A 416 33.18 -16.91 19.25
N ARG A 417 33.34 -15.87 18.46
CA ARG A 417 32.95 -14.50 18.82
C ARG A 417 32.34 -13.79 17.63
N VAL A 418 31.31 -13.00 17.93
CA VAL A 418 30.72 -12.03 17.01
C VAL A 418 30.96 -10.65 17.59
N ARG A 419 31.69 -9.81 16.86
CA ARG A 419 32.04 -8.45 17.26
C ARG A 419 31.32 -7.44 16.39
N ILE A 420 30.52 -6.59 17.03
CA ILE A 420 29.83 -5.45 16.41
C ILE A 420 30.67 -4.21 16.64
N LYS A 421 31.23 -3.65 15.57
CA LYS A 421 32.22 -2.56 15.62
C LYS A 421 31.76 -1.35 14.80
N PRO A 422 31.07 -0.38 15.42
CA PRO A 422 30.89 0.94 14.83
C PRO A 422 32.23 1.65 14.71
N ARG A 423 32.33 2.60 13.77
CA ARG A 423 33.57 3.33 13.47
C ARG A 423 34.15 4.10 14.68
N ASP A 424 33.27 4.82 15.38
CA ASP A 424 33.68 5.82 16.39
C ASP A 424 33.21 5.46 17.82
N LYS A 425 32.91 4.17 18.08
CA LYS A 425 32.40 3.70 19.39
C LYS A 425 33.06 2.40 19.81
N ARG A 426 33.06 2.14 21.12
CA ARG A 426 33.62 0.89 21.69
C ARG A 426 32.88 -0.33 21.12
N PRO A 427 33.58 -1.34 20.58
CA PRO A 427 32.92 -2.54 20.04
C PRO A 427 32.15 -3.32 21.09
N TRP A 428 31.09 -4.00 20.66
CA TRP A 428 30.37 -4.95 21.48
C TRP A 428 30.69 -6.37 21.03
N GLU A 429 31.10 -7.22 21.97
CA GLU A 429 31.49 -8.60 21.69
C GLU A 429 30.51 -9.57 22.35
N VAL A 430 30.06 -10.54 21.56
CA VAL A 430 29.22 -11.67 22.00
C VAL A 430 30.02 -12.95 21.80
N GLU A 431 30.33 -13.63 22.90
CA GLU A 431 30.86 -14.99 22.86
C GLU A 431 29.74 -15.95 22.47
N VAL A 432 29.97 -16.78 21.45
CA VAL A 432 28.96 -17.75 20.99
C VAL A 432 29.50 -19.15 21.17
N LEU A 433 28.69 -19.99 21.83
CA LEU A 433 28.92 -21.41 22.00
C LEU A 433 28.00 -22.19 21.06
N VAL A 434 28.59 -23.01 20.20
CA VAL A 434 27.87 -23.83 19.23
C VAL A 434 28.12 -25.29 19.56
N LYS A 435 27.08 -26.02 19.96
CA LYS A 435 27.17 -27.47 20.21
C LYS A 435 26.84 -28.23 18.93
N VAL A 436 27.81 -28.98 18.41
CA VAL A 436 27.61 -29.92 17.30
C VAL A 436 27.25 -31.29 17.88
N TYR A 437 26.03 -31.76 17.61
CA TYR A 437 25.62 -33.10 18.03
C TYR A 437 26.35 -34.19 17.24
N ASN A 438 26.52 -35.37 17.86
CA ASN A 438 27.17 -36.51 17.22
C ASN A 438 26.22 -37.36 16.37
N PHE A 439 25.25 -36.73 15.72
CA PHE A 439 24.40 -37.35 14.71
C PHE A 439 24.29 -36.42 13.52
N GLU A 440 23.97 -37.00 12.36
CA GLU A 440 23.86 -36.31 11.09
C GLU A 440 22.40 -36.27 10.64
N LEU A 441 21.93 -35.11 10.18
CA LEU A 441 20.62 -35.02 9.56
C LEU A 441 20.66 -35.62 8.15
N PRO A 442 19.59 -36.30 7.71
CA PRO A 442 19.45 -36.72 6.32
C PRO A 442 19.63 -35.53 5.37
N SER A 443 20.23 -35.76 4.20
CA SER A 443 20.36 -34.74 3.14
C SER A 443 19.04 -34.34 2.51
N GLN A 444 17.97 -35.01 2.90
CA GLN A 444 16.71 -35.00 2.22
C GLN A 444 15.57 -35.05 3.25
N PRO A 445 14.59 -34.14 3.21
CA PRO A 445 13.45 -34.19 4.12
C PRO A 445 12.64 -35.48 3.91
N ALA A 446 12.12 -36.02 5.01
CA ALA A 446 11.16 -37.13 4.99
C ALA A 446 9.73 -36.65 4.64
N LEU A 447 9.43 -35.37 4.85
CA LEU A 447 8.13 -34.77 4.56
C LEU A 447 8.03 -34.38 3.08
N ARG A 448 7.02 -34.94 2.39
CA ARG A 448 6.61 -34.45 1.07
C ARG A 448 6.04 -33.04 1.25
N THR A 449 6.76 -32.05 0.73
CA THR A 449 6.41 -30.64 0.91
C THR A 449 6.06 -30.03 -0.45
N CYS A 450 4.94 -29.31 -0.49
CA CYS A 450 4.50 -28.59 -1.68
C CYS A 450 4.41 -27.09 -1.38
N PHE A 451 5.05 -26.25 -2.21
CA PHE A 451 4.98 -24.79 -2.11
C PHE A 451 4.50 -24.18 -3.42
N GLY A 452 3.68 -23.13 -3.32
CA GLY A 452 3.22 -22.37 -4.46
C GLY A 452 3.93 -21.03 -4.58
N LEU A 453 4.64 -20.81 -5.69
CA LEU A 453 5.04 -19.49 -6.15
C LEU A 453 4.21 -19.14 -7.38
N ASN A 454 3.59 -17.96 -7.38
CA ASN A 454 2.83 -17.53 -8.54
C ASN A 454 3.78 -17.03 -9.64
N ARG A 455 3.81 -17.76 -10.76
CA ARG A 455 4.50 -17.45 -12.03
C ARG A 455 4.48 -15.95 -12.38
N HIS A 456 3.33 -15.30 -12.22
CA HIS A 456 3.18 -13.88 -12.54
C HIS A 456 4.07 -12.96 -11.70
N PHE A 457 4.33 -13.29 -10.43
CA PHE A 457 5.17 -12.44 -9.57
C PHE A 457 6.65 -12.52 -9.94
N LEU A 458 7.14 -13.71 -10.30
CA LEU A 458 8.54 -13.92 -10.72
C LEU A 458 8.86 -13.08 -11.98
N LEU A 459 8.04 -13.20 -13.02
CA LEU A 459 8.23 -12.50 -14.30
C LEU A 459 8.17 -10.99 -14.16
N ARG A 460 7.28 -10.52 -13.30
CA ARG A 460 7.14 -9.10 -12.99
C ARG A 460 8.36 -8.57 -12.24
N TYR A 461 8.89 -9.35 -11.29
CA TYR A 461 10.06 -8.97 -10.50
C TYR A 461 11.31 -8.83 -11.37
N HIS A 462 11.55 -9.77 -12.29
CA HIS A 462 12.73 -9.73 -13.17
C HIS A 462 12.58 -8.81 -14.40
N GLY A 463 11.45 -8.08 -14.51
CA GLY A 463 11.25 -7.12 -15.61
C GLY A 463 11.20 -7.78 -16.99
N ILE A 464 10.72 -9.02 -17.06
CA ILE A 464 10.62 -9.79 -18.31
C ILE A 464 9.18 -10.07 -18.75
N GLY A 465 8.21 -9.80 -17.87
CA GLY A 465 6.83 -10.27 -17.99
C GLY A 465 5.94 -9.46 -18.93
N TRP A 466 5.96 -9.80 -20.21
CA TRP A 466 4.74 -9.78 -21.01
C TRP A 466 3.81 -10.92 -20.56
N ASN A 467 2.50 -10.70 -20.60
CA ASN A 467 1.48 -11.67 -20.20
C ASN A 467 0.76 -12.18 -21.43
N TRP A 468 0.62 -13.49 -21.55
CA TRP A 468 -0.20 -14.13 -22.56
C TRP A 468 -1.61 -14.32 -22.04
N ASN A 469 -2.62 -14.02 -22.86
CA ASN A 469 -4.01 -14.35 -22.58
C ASN A 469 -4.76 -14.60 -23.89
N VAL A 470 -5.76 -15.47 -23.81
CA VAL A 470 -6.75 -15.68 -24.87
C VAL A 470 -8.10 -15.22 -24.33
N TRP A 471 -8.78 -14.34 -25.07
CA TRP A 471 -10.17 -13.97 -24.78
C TRP A 471 -11.06 -14.77 -25.72
N THR A 472 -11.73 -15.77 -25.17
CA THR A 472 -12.70 -16.65 -25.83
C THR A 472 -13.77 -17.02 -24.80
N GLY A 473 -14.99 -17.33 -25.24
CA GLY A 473 -16.11 -17.68 -24.39
C GLY A 473 -16.68 -16.47 -23.64
N ALA A 474 -16.75 -16.59 -22.31
CA ALA A 474 -17.54 -15.67 -21.49
C ALA A 474 -16.80 -14.39 -21.06
N ASP A 475 -17.55 -13.30 -20.84
CA ASP A 475 -17.00 -12.06 -20.26
C ASP A 475 -17.08 -11.99 -18.73
N VAL A 476 -16.60 -10.88 -18.15
CA VAL A 476 -16.64 -10.62 -16.70
C VAL A 476 -18.04 -10.55 -16.10
N ARG A 477 -19.08 -10.33 -16.93
CA ARG A 477 -20.49 -10.29 -16.52
C ARG A 477 -21.14 -11.67 -16.62
N GLY A 478 -20.43 -12.67 -17.14
CA GLY A 478 -20.91 -14.04 -17.28
C GLY A 478 -21.69 -14.31 -18.57
N ILE A 479 -21.63 -13.43 -19.58
CA ILE A 479 -22.29 -13.67 -20.88
C ILE A 479 -21.55 -14.80 -21.60
N PRO A 480 -22.12 -16.02 -21.78
CA PRO A 480 -21.32 -17.22 -22.05
C PRO A 480 -20.56 -17.25 -23.39
N ASP A 481 -21.12 -16.65 -24.44
CA ASP A 481 -20.55 -16.59 -25.79
C ASP A 481 -20.21 -15.14 -26.18
N TYR A 482 -19.69 -14.36 -25.23
CA TYR A 482 -19.39 -12.95 -25.47
C TYR A 482 -18.29 -12.77 -26.53
N PHE A 483 -17.19 -13.52 -26.40
CA PHE A 483 -16.04 -13.48 -27.31
C PHE A 483 -16.08 -14.55 -28.40
N GLY A 484 -16.95 -15.56 -28.32
CA GLY A 484 -16.97 -16.65 -29.30
C GLY A 484 -15.90 -17.69 -29.04
N GLU A 485 -15.55 -18.46 -30.06
CA GLU A 485 -14.58 -19.56 -29.97
C GLU A 485 -13.25 -19.16 -30.62
N GLY A 486 -12.17 -19.19 -29.85
CA GLY A 486 -10.85 -18.81 -30.33
C GLY A 486 -9.76 -19.71 -29.76
N ILE A 487 -9.00 -20.34 -30.65
CA ILE A 487 -7.82 -21.14 -30.30
C ILE A 487 -6.60 -20.40 -30.85
N PHE A 488 -5.74 -19.96 -29.93
CA PHE A 488 -4.53 -19.21 -30.25
C PHE A 488 -3.34 -19.80 -29.51
N GLU A 489 -2.21 -19.85 -30.19
CA GLU A 489 -0.92 -20.26 -29.64
C GLU A 489 0.06 -19.10 -29.67
N LEU A 490 0.94 -19.06 -28.67
CA LEU A 490 2.03 -18.10 -28.55
C LEU A 490 3.35 -18.87 -28.63
N GLU A 491 4.25 -18.41 -29.50
CA GLU A 491 5.56 -19.00 -29.70
C GLU A 491 6.65 -17.92 -29.76
N VAL A 492 7.87 -18.29 -29.39
CA VAL A 492 9.08 -17.52 -29.73
C VAL A 492 9.68 -18.16 -30.97
N ASP A 493 9.91 -17.35 -32.00
CA ASP A 493 10.41 -17.82 -33.29
C ASP A 493 11.87 -17.42 -33.47
N ASP A 494 12.76 -18.41 -33.49
CA ASP A 494 14.21 -18.25 -33.65
C ASP A 494 14.64 -18.25 -35.15
N HIS A 495 13.69 -18.43 -36.08
CA HIS A 495 13.95 -18.48 -37.52
C HIS A 495 13.40 -17.27 -38.26
N VAL A 496 12.35 -16.64 -37.72
CA VAL A 496 11.72 -15.45 -38.29
C VAL A 496 11.83 -14.30 -37.28
N SER A 497 12.80 -13.41 -37.48
CA SER A 497 12.99 -12.19 -36.69
C SER A 497 13.19 -10.95 -37.57
N ARG A 498 13.07 -9.76 -36.99
CA ARG A 498 13.40 -8.48 -37.64
C ARG A 498 14.72 -7.95 -37.12
N SER A 499 14.88 -7.93 -35.79
CA SER A 499 16.15 -7.60 -35.15
C SER A 499 16.66 -8.80 -34.38
N GLY A 500 17.97 -8.80 -34.13
CA GLY A 500 18.61 -9.86 -33.35
C GLY A 500 18.33 -11.25 -33.91
N ARG A 501 18.08 -12.21 -33.01
CA ARG A 501 17.92 -13.63 -33.30
C ARG A 501 16.48 -14.11 -33.21
N ARG A 502 15.55 -13.34 -32.61
CA ARG A 502 14.23 -13.86 -32.21
C ARG A 502 13.10 -12.87 -32.42
N SER A 503 11.88 -13.36 -32.59
CA SER A 503 10.66 -12.55 -32.45
C SER A 503 9.55 -13.33 -31.76
N VAL A 504 8.41 -12.69 -31.47
CA VAL A 504 7.22 -13.39 -30.95
C VAL A 504 6.22 -13.66 -32.07
N LYS A 505 5.69 -14.88 -32.12
CA LYS A 505 4.65 -15.34 -33.06
C LYS A 505 3.35 -15.65 -32.30
N ILE A 506 2.23 -15.12 -32.79
CA ILE A 506 0.88 -15.49 -32.33
C ILE A 506 0.15 -16.18 -33.48
N VAL A 507 -0.19 -17.45 -33.30
CA VAL A 507 -0.88 -18.27 -34.30
C VAL A 507 -2.34 -18.41 -33.90
N GLY A 508 -3.26 -17.94 -34.75
CA GLY A 508 -4.67 -18.27 -34.62
C GLY A 508 -4.98 -19.55 -35.40
N LEU A 509 -5.37 -20.60 -34.69
CA LEU A 509 -5.74 -21.88 -35.30
C LEU A 509 -7.23 -21.90 -35.67
N LYS A 510 -8.07 -21.30 -34.82
CA LYS A 510 -9.52 -21.26 -34.99
C LYS A 510 -10.07 -19.96 -34.43
N VAL A 511 -10.97 -19.32 -35.17
CA VAL A 511 -11.62 -18.06 -34.77
C VAL A 511 -13.07 -18.04 -35.25
N ARG A 512 -14.01 -17.93 -34.31
CA ARG A 512 -15.44 -17.73 -34.54
C ARG A 512 -15.95 -16.61 -33.65
N LYS A 513 -16.55 -15.58 -34.25
CA LYS A 513 -17.09 -14.43 -33.50
C LYS A 513 -18.11 -14.87 -32.46
N GLY A 514 -18.08 -14.25 -31.30
CA GLY A 514 -19.15 -14.36 -30.32
C GLY A 514 -20.30 -13.41 -30.60
N THR A 515 -21.24 -13.40 -29.67
CA THR A 515 -22.39 -12.50 -29.65
C THR A 515 -22.02 -11.01 -29.64
N HIS A 516 -20.87 -10.63 -29.08
CA HIS A 516 -20.49 -9.22 -28.92
C HIS A 516 -19.13 -8.89 -29.53
N GLU A 517 -18.11 -9.68 -29.22
CA GLU A 517 -16.74 -9.42 -29.66
C GLU A 517 -16.12 -10.64 -30.35
N TRP A 518 -15.07 -10.40 -31.13
CA TRP A 518 -14.24 -11.44 -31.70
C TRP A 518 -13.27 -11.99 -30.64
N PRO A 519 -12.93 -13.29 -30.69
CA PRO A 519 -11.94 -13.84 -29.81
C PRO A 519 -10.54 -13.46 -30.29
N ARG A 520 -9.56 -13.51 -29.40
CA ARG A 520 -8.20 -13.04 -29.68
C ARG A 520 -7.17 -13.65 -28.75
N GLY A 521 -5.99 -13.92 -29.28
CA GLY A 521 -4.77 -14.13 -28.51
C GLY A 521 -4.00 -12.82 -28.40
N ALA A 522 -3.63 -12.40 -27.19
CA ALA A 522 -2.82 -11.20 -27.01
C ALA A 522 -1.70 -11.39 -26.00
N LEU A 523 -0.54 -10.88 -26.41
CA LEU A 523 0.59 -10.60 -25.54
C LEU A 523 0.45 -9.17 -25.01
N TYR A 524 0.47 -8.98 -23.68
CA TYR A 524 0.28 -7.65 -23.09
C TYR A 524 1.12 -7.35 -21.86
N VAL A 525 1.42 -6.08 -21.63
CA VAL A 525 2.18 -5.60 -20.48
C VAL A 525 1.52 -4.39 -19.84
N LYS A 526 1.51 -4.34 -18.50
CA LYS A 526 1.07 -3.17 -17.73
C LYS A 526 2.22 -2.16 -17.66
N VAL A 527 1.93 -0.91 -17.98
CA VAL A 527 2.89 0.20 -17.96
C VAL A 527 2.39 1.32 -17.07
N ARG A 528 3.30 2.04 -16.43
CA ARG A 528 2.99 3.31 -15.77
C ARG A 528 3.27 4.45 -16.72
N LEU A 529 2.35 5.40 -16.78
CA LEU A 529 2.43 6.58 -17.61
C LEU A 529 2.30 7.82 -16.74
N GLU A 530 2.72 8.96 -17.26
CA GLU A 530 2.45 10.25 -16.67
C GLU A 530 1.26 10.89 -17.38
N ARG A 531 0.19 11.16 -16.64
CA ARG A 531 -1.02 11.76 -17.20
C ARG A 531 -0.70 13.12 -17.83
N GLY A 532 -1.11 13.31 -19.08
CA GLY A 532 -0.85 14.50 -19.88
C GLY A 532 0.47 14.47 -20.66
N ALA A 533 1.39 13.53 -20.37
CA ALA A 533 2.63 13.42 -21.12
C ALA A 533 2.41 12.79 -22.50
N LYS A 534 3.22 13.20 -23.47
CA LYS A 534 3.21 12.67 -24.84
C LYS A 534 4.13 11.47 -24.95
N TYR A 535 3.66 10.41 -25.60
CA TYR A 535 4.39 9.17 -25.82
C TYR A 535 4.40 8.81 -27.30
N ARG A 536 5.45 8.12 -27.73
CA ARG A 536 5.54 7.44 -29.02
C ARG A 536 5.54 5.94 -28.80
N PHE A 537 4.60 5.25 -29.44
CA PHE A 537 4.58 3.80 -29.51
C PHE A 537 5.03 3.36 -30.90
N SER A 538 5.87 2.32 -30.97
CA SER A 538 6.21 1.67 -32.24
C SER A 538 6.36 0.17 -32.11
N VAL A 539 6.15 -0.56 -33.21
CA VAL A 539 6.30 -2.02 -33.28
C VAL A 539 6.58 -2.44 -34.72
N TRP A 540 7.45 -3.43 -34.89
CA TRP A 540 7.59 -4.14 -36.15
C TRP A 540 6.69 -5.38 -36.15
N TYR A 541 6.02 -5.62 -37.27
CA TYR A 541 5.14 -6.78 -37.39
C TYR A 541 5.15 -7.34 -38.81
N ARG A 542 4.81 -8.62 -38.92
CA ARG A 542 4.48 -9.30 -40.18
C ARG A 542 3.44 -10.38 -39.92
N SER A 543 2.83 -10.91 -40.97
CA SER A 543 1.84 -11.99 -40.85
C SER A 543 1.87 -12.91 -42.06
N THR A 544 1.24 -14.08 -41.90
CA THR A 544 0.79 -14.87 -43.05
C THR A 544 -0.38 -14.16 -43.74
N GLU A 545 -0.90 -14.79 -44.80
CA GLU A 545 -2.26 -14.52 -45.23
C GLU A 545 -3.21 -14.89 -44.08
N LEU A 546 -4.08 -13.95 -43.70
CA LEU A 546 -5.03 -14.13 -42.60
C LEU A 546 -6.41 -14.42 -43.21
N LYS A 547 -7.04 -15.52 -42.79
CA LYS A 547 -8.36 -15.89 -43.32
C LYS A 547 -9.48 -15.08 -42.63
N PRO A 548 -10.54 -14.68 -43.35
CA PRO A 548 -11.59 -13.84 -42.78
C PRO A 548 -12.35 -14.53 -41.64
N GLY A 549 -12.20 -13.92 -40.47
CA GLY A 549 -12.90 -14.15 -39.21
C GLY A 549 -12.53 -13.00 -38.28
N GLY A 550 -12.47 -11.77 -38.81
CA GLY A 550 -11.88 -10.60 -38.15
C GLY A 550 -10.37 -10.44 -38.41
N GLY A 551 -9.98 -10.23 -39.68
CA GLY A 551 -8.59 -10.16 -40.20
C GLY A 551 -7.69 -9.03 -39.67
N ASN A 552 -7.76 -8.71 -38.38
CA ASN A 552 -7.11 -7.55 -37.81
C ASN A 552 -6.00 -8.00 -36.87
N ILE A 553 -4.78 -7.65 -37.23
CA ILE A 553 -3.67 -7.58 -36.28
C ILE A 553 -3.95 -6.33 -35.44
N LYS A 554 -4.15 -6.44 -34.12
CA LYS A 554 -4.45 -5.25 -33.30
C LYS A 554 -3.32 -4.91 -32.35
N VAL A 555 -3.03 -3.62 -32.29
CA VAL A 555 -2.16 -3.04 -31.27
C VAL A 555 -2.89 -1.92 -30.58
N TYR A 556 -2.92 -1.97 -29.25
CA TYR A 556 -3.65 -0.99 -28.48
C TYR A 556 -3.10 -0.75 -27.08
N ILE A 557 -3.33 0.46 -26.59
CA ILE A 557 -2.93 0.96 -25.28
C ILE A 557 -4.19 1.38 -24.53
N LEU A 558 -4.59 0.59 -23.53
CA LEU A 558 -5.84 0.82 -22.78
C LEU A 558 -5.62 1.47 -21.42
N PRO A 559 -6.63 2.21 -20.90
CA PRO A 559 -7.91 2.48 -21.58
C PRO A 559 -7.81 3.62 -22.63
N GLY A 560 -8.25 3.35 -23.88
CA GLY A 560 -8.53 4.35 -24.92
C GLY A 560 -7.42 5.34 -25.31
N MET A 561 -6.14 5.00 -25.08
CA MET A 561 -5.00 5.87 -25.41
C MET A 561 -4.62 5.75 -26.89
N LEU A 562 -4.62 4.51 -27.39
CA LEU A 562 -4.33 4.15 -28.78
C LEU A 562 -5.05 2.84 -29.09
N TRP A 563 -5.78 2.74 -30.19
CA TRP A 563 -6.41 1.50 -30.65
C TRP A 563 -6.36 1.46 -32.17
N VAL A 564 -5.59 0.53 -32.75
CA VAL A 564 -5.30 0.51 -34.18
C VAL A 564 -5.29 -0.91 -34.74
N ASP A 565 -5.88 -1.04 -35.92
CA ASP A 565 -5.83 -2.23 -36.75
C ASP A 565 -4.66 -2.10 -37.74
N LEU A 566 -3.79 -3.10 -37.72
CA LEU A 566 -2.65 -3.20 -38.60
C LEU A 566 -3.02 -4.12 -39.77
N PRO A 567 -2.83 -3.67 -41.03
CA PRO A 567 -3.13 -4.50 -42.19
C PRO A 567 -2.15 -5.68 -42.29
N PRO A 568 -2.58 -6.87 -42.76
CA PRO A 568 -1.69 -8.00 -42.99
C PRO A 568 -0.48 -7.63 -43.87
N SER A 569 0.68 -8.22 -43.60
CA SER A 569 1.91 -7.94 -44.35
C SER A 569 2.82 -9.16 -44.40
N LYS A 570 3.08 -9.69 -45.60
CA LYS A 570 3.99 -10.83 -45.77
C LYS A 570 5.44 -10.49 -45.35
N GLY A 571 5.87 -9.24 -45.54
CA GLY A 571 7.16 -8.70 -45.08
C GLY A 571 7.04 -7.91 -43.76
N TRP A 572 8.17 -7.61 -43.13
CA TRP A 572 8.22 -6.79 -41.92
C TRP A 572 7.83 -5.34 -42.20
N ARG A 573 6.86 -4.84 -41.43
CA ARG A 573 6.38 -3.45 -41.50
C ARG A 573 6.45 -2.81 -40.13
N LYS A 574 6.89 -1.55 -40.07
CA LYS A 574 6.85 -0.74 -38.85
C LYS A 574 5.50 -0.05 -38.73
N PHE A 575 4.90 -0.11 -37.56
CA PHE A 575 3.84 0.78 -37.13
C PHE A 575 4.37 1.73 -36.06
N GLU A 576 4.02 3.01 -36.16
CA GLU A 576 4.41 4.02 -35.18
C GLU A 576 3.29 5.04 -35.02
N ARG A 577 3.01 5.44 -33.77
CA ARG A 577 2.03 6.49 -33.49
C ARG A 577 2.34 7.20 -32.17
N GLU A 578 2.11 8.50 -32.16
CA GLU A 578 2.17 9.32 -30.96
C GLU A 578 0.79 9.49 -30.32
N PHE A 579 0.75 9.57 -29.00
CA PHE A 579 -0.47 9.82 -28.25
C PHE A 579 -0.17 10.56 -26.94
N VAL A 580 -1.19 11.16 -26.33
CA VAL A 580 -1.12 11.78 -25.01
C VAL A 580 -1.76 10.85 -23.99
N ALA A 581 -1.03 10.54 -22.91
CA ALA A 581 -1.54 9.68 -21.85
C ALA A 581 -2.70 10.35 -21.11
N LYS A 582 -3.87 9.71 -21.07
CA LYS A 582 -5.08 10.21 -20.38
C LYS A 582 -5.17 9.73 -18.92
N ASP A 583 -4.34 8.75 -18.54
CA ASP A 583 -4.33 8.07 -17.25
C ASP A 583 -2.88 7.72 -16.85
N GLU A 584 -2.66 7.40 -15.57
CA GLU A 584 -1.36 7.05 -14.99
C GLU A 584 -1.03 5.55 -15.13
N GLU A 585 -2.03 4.73 -15.45
CA GLU A 585 -1.86 3.30 -15.75
C GLU A 585 -2.28 2.99 -17.19
N GLY A 586 -1.43 2.26 -17.90
CA GLY A 586 -1.68 1.80 -19.26
C GLY A 586 -1.44 0.29 -19.43
N ARG A 587 -1.98 -0.27 -20.50
CA ARG A 587 -1.68 -1.65 -20.93
C ARG A 587 -1.43 -1.69 -22.42
N VAL A 588 -0.24 -2.14 -22.83
CA VAL A 588 0.12 -2.34 -24.24
C VAL A 588 -0.24 -3.76 -24.63
N TYR A 589 -1.00 -3.92 -25.72
CA TYR A 589 -1.41 -5.21 -26.27
C TYR A 589 -0.89 -5.37 -27.70
N LEU A 590 -0.32 -6.54 -27.99
CA LEU A 590 -0.02 -7.05 -29.32
C LEU A 590 -0.91 -8.27 -29.53
N SER A 591 -1.77 -8.26 -30.54
CA SER A 591 -2.81 -9.28 -30.65
C SER A 591 -3.09 -9.74 -32.07
N ASN A 592 -3.43 -11.02 -32.17
CA ASN A 592 -3.97 -11.64 -33.36
C ASN A 592 -5.44 -11.99 -33.09
N TRP A 593 -6.32 -11.57 -34.01
CA TRP A 593 -7.76 -11.79 -33.94
C TRP A 593 -8.26 -12.73 -35.06
N ALA A 594 -7.35 -13.33 -35.83
CA ALA A 594 -7.67 -14.08 -37.04
C ALA A 594 -6.98 -15.43 -37.10
N VAL A 595 -7.44 -16.29 -38.01
CA VAL A 595 -6.74 -17.52 -38.39
C VAL A 595 -5.52 -17.18 -39.23
N GLY A 596 -4.37 -17.72 -38.86
CA GLY A 596 -3.05 -17.41 -39.43
C GLY A 596 -2.06 -16.92 -38.37
N ALA A 597 -0.80 -16.72 -38.76
CA ALA A 597 0.28 -16.34 -37.85
C ALA A 597 0.65 -14.86 -37.99
N VAL A 598 0.96 -14.23 -36.86
CA VAL A 598 1.41 -12.83 -36.77
C VAL A 598 2.67 -12.79 -35.92
N TRP A 599 3.73 -12.18 -36.45
CA TRP A 599 4.96 -11.93 -35.70
C TRP A 599 5.05 -10.47 -35.28
N PHE A 600 5.59 -10.23 -34.09
CA PHE A 600 5.92 -8.91 -33.58
C PHE A 600 7.38 -8.87 -33.10
N ASP A 601 8.02 -7.73 -33.30
CA ASP A 601 9.42 -7.50 -32.91
C ASP A 601 9.66 -6.00 -32.63
N ASP A 602 10.77 -5.67 -31.96
CA ASP A 602 11.24 -4.31 -31.68
C ASP A 602 10.14 -3.34 -31.23
N VAL A 603 9.52 -3.66 -30.10
CA VAL A 603 8.39 -2.90 -29.55
C VAL A 603 8.90 -1.77 -28.67
N GLU A 604 8.52 -0.54 -28.96
CA GLU A 604 8.92 0.62 -28.18
C GLU A 604 7.72 1.39 -27.62
N LEU A 605 7.86 1.86 -26.38
CA LEU A 605 7.05 2.92 -25.82
C LEU A 605 7.99 3.92 -25.14
N ARG A 606 8.10 5.12 -25.71
CA ARG A 606 9.02 6.16 -25.21
C ARG A 606 8.25 7.43 -24.88
N ARG A 607 8.59 8.06 -23.76
CA ARG A 607 8.11 9.43 -23.44
C ARG A 607 8.83 10.40 -24.38
N LEU A 608 8.12 11.38 -24.92
CA LEU A 608 8.72 12.40 -25.78
C LEU A 608 9.16 13.64 -24.96
N PRO A 609 10.19 14.37 -25.40
CA PRO A 609 11.00 14.11 -26.61
C PRO A 609 12.08 13.02 -26.44
N GLU A 610 12.60 12.78 -25.22
CA GLU A 610 13.82 11.97 -25.00
C GLU A 610 13.70 10.96 -23.84
N GLY A 611 12.68 10.11 -23.85
CA GLY A 611 12.48 9.06 -22.85
C GLY A 611 13.13 7.71 -23.21
N PRO A 612 13.56 6.92 -22.21
CA PRO A 612 13.93 5.53 -22.45
C PRO A 612 12.71 4.71 -22.89
N ASN A 613 12.96 3.55 -23.52
CA ASN A 613 11.89 2.59 -23.78
C ASN A 613 11.43 1.99 -22.44
N ILE A 614 10.15 2.18 -22.10
CA ILE A 614 9.60 1.72 -20.82
C ILE A 614 9.02 0.31 -20.89
N LEU A 615 9.06 -0.35 -22.05
CA LEU A 615 8.61 -1.73 -22.21
C LEU A 615 9.70 -2.72 -21.78
N PRO A 616 9.36 -3.76 -21.01
CA PRO A 616 10.29 -4.85 -20.72
C PRO A 616 10.54 -5.69 -21.97
N ASN A 617 11.76 -6.17 -22.14
CA ASN A 617 12.15 -7.10 -23.21
C ASN A 617 11.60 -6.73 -24.61
N PRO A 618 11.89 -5.52 -25.12
CA PRO A 618 11.23 -4.97 -26.31
C PRO A 618 11.56 -5.69 -27.62
N SER A 619 12.73 -6.32 -27.71
CA SER A 619 13.20 -7.09 -28.89
C SER A 619 12.96 -8.59 -28.75
N PHE A 620 12.33 -9.05 -27.67
CA PHE A 620 12.10 -10.47 -27.37
C PHE A 620 13.36 -11.38 -27.35
N GLU A 621 14.56 -10.80 -27.43
CA GLU A 621 15.85 -11.52 -27.41
C GLU A 621 16.08 -12.32 -26.12
N ARG A 622 15.49 -11.87 -25.00
CA ARG A 622 15.50 -12.63 -23.73
C ARG A 622 14.53 -13.83 -23.76
N GLY A 623 13.95 -14.16 -24.92
CA GLY A 623 12.79 -15.06 -25.08
C GLY A 623 11.52 -14.40 -24.54
N ILE A 624 10.39 -15.13 -24.51
CA ILE A 624 9.31 -14.86 -23.55
C ILE A 624 9.59 -15.85 -22.41
N PRO A 625 10.38 -15.50 -21.39
CA PRO A 625 11.03 -16.49 -20.55
C PRO A 625 10.16 -16.73 -19.35
N VAL A 626 8.96 -17.24 -19.60
CA VAL A 626 8.34 -17.94 -18.52
C VAL A 626 9.00 -19.28 -18.35
N GLU A 627 9.12 -20.05 -19.41
CA GLU A 627 9.39 -21.48 -19.31
C GLU A 627 10.79 -21.73 -18.75
N ARG A 628 11.84 -20.99 -19.16
CA ARG A 628 13.20 -21.18 -18.60
C ARG A 628 13.38 -20.69 -17.16
N ALA A 629 12.76 -19.57 -16.80
CA ALA A 629 12.83 -19.06 -15.44
C ALA A 629 11.98 -19.91 -14.48
N GLU A 630 10.86 -20.42 -14.98
CA GLU A 630 9.98 -21.39 -14.32
C GLU A 630 10.66 -22.74 -14.17
N GLU A 631 11.32 -23.26 -15.20
CA GLU A 631 12.13 -24.48 -15.14
C GLU A 631 13.26 -24.33 -14.13
N ALA A 632 14.07 -23.27 -14.20
CA ALA A 632 15.13 -23.05 -13.22
C ALA A 632 14.58 -22.94 -11.78
N TYR A 633 13.40 -22.33 -11.61
CA TYR A 633 12.73 -22.27 -10.32
C TYR A 633 12.25 -23.65 -9.85
N ILE A 634 11.59 -24.42 -10.72
CA ILE A 634 11.11 -25.78 -10.43
C ILE A 634 12.30 -26.68 -10.11
N GLU A 635 13.36 -26.64 -10.92
CA GLU A 635 14.59 -27.40 -10.73
C GLU A 635 15.22 -27.09 -9.38
N ASN A 636 15.40 -25.80 -9.03
CA ASN A 636 15.91 -25.40 -7.72
C ASN A 636 15.00 -25.87 -6.57
N MET A 637 13.68 -25.82 -6.73
CA MET A 637 12.74 -26.33 -5.71
C MET A 637 12.87 -27.85 -5.54
N LEU A 638 12.99 -28.59 -6.64
CA LEU A 638 13.14 -30.04 -6.65
C LEU A 638 14.50 -30.49 -6.10
N GLU A 639 15.57 -29.74 -6.37
CA GLU A 639 16.88 -29.91 -5.71
C GLU A 639 16.75 -29.86 -4.18
N HIS A 640 15.82 -29.04 -3.66
CA HIS A 640 15.49 -28.96 -2.24
C HIS A 640 14.34 -29.89 -1.79
N ARG A 641 13.91 -30.85 -2.63
CA ARG A 641 12.76 -31.76 -2.42
C ARG A 641 11.43 -31.06 -2.13
N ILE A 642 11.28 -29.86 -2.67
CA ILE A 642 10.04 -29.13 -2.61
C ILE A 642 9.33 -29.28 -3.95
N SER A 643 8.18 -29.94 -3.94
CA SER A 643 7.36 -30.04 -5.15
C SER A 643 6.68 -28.69 -5.41
N PRO A 644 6.84 -28.08 -6.60
CA PRO A 644 6.08 -26.90 -6.95
C PRO A 644 4.59 -27.25 -7.01
N LYS A 645 3.73 -26.29 -6.68
CA LYS A 645 2.28 -26.49 -6.75
C LYS A 645 1.82 -26.89 -8.15
N ASP A 646 2.31 -26.22 -9.19
CA ASP A 646 1.83 -26.37 -10.56
C ASP A 646 3.02 -26.56 -11.54
N PRO A 647 3.69 -27.74 -11.55
CA PRO A 647 4.93 -27.96 -12.31
C PRO A 647 4.76 -27.97 -13.83
N ALA A 648 3.62 -28.48 -14.32
CA ALA A 648 3.30 -28.58 -15.75
C ALA A 648 1.77 -28.73 -15.91
N SER A 649 1.27 -28.64 -17.15
CA SER A 649 -0.13 -28.96 -17.49
C SER A 649 -0.17 -29.52 -18.92
N PRO A 650 -1.04 -30.50 -19.22
CA PRO A 650 -1.25 -30.98 -20.58
C PRO A 650 -1.98 -29.92 -21.41
N ARG A 651 -1.91 -30.07 -22.73
CA ARG A 651 -2.71 -29.24 -23.64
C ARG A 651 -4.11 -29.84 -23.74
N VAL A 652 -5.13 -29.07 -23.37
CA VAL A 652 -6.53 -29.50 -23.43
C VAL A 652 -7.23 -28.73 -24.56
N THR A 653 -7.76 -29.45 -25.53
CA THR A 653 -8.52 -28.90 -26.66
C THR A 653 -9.97 -29.36 -26.58
N VAL A 654 -10.93 -28.46 -26.80
CA VAL A 654 -12.36 -28.80 -26.79
C VAL A 654 -12.97 -28.38 -28.12
N GLU A 655 -13.46 -29.34 -28.90
CA GLU A 655 -14.08 -29.10 -30.20
C GLU A 655 -15.43 -29.83 -30.31
N GLY A 656 -16.51 -29.09 -30.56
CA GLY A 656 -17.84 -29.69 -30.75
C GLY A 656 -18.34 -30.55 -29.57
N GLY A 657 -17.88 -30.26 -28.34
CA GLY A 657 -18.18 -31.04 -27.13
C GLY A 657 -17.28 -32.28 -26.94
N ARG A 658 -16.39 -32.58 -27.88
CA ARG A 658 -15.31 -33.57 -27.74
C ARG A 658 -14.12 -32.91 -27.05
N VAL A 659 -13.56 -33.60 -26.06
CA VAL A 659 -12.34 -33.19 -25.34
C VAL A 659 -11.19 -34.03 -25.86
N GLU A 660 -10.09 -33.39 -26.22
CA GLU A 660 -8.82 -34.01 -26.56
C GLU A 660 -7.74 -33.47 -25.63
N VAL A 661 -6.88 -34.36 -25.12
CA VAL A 661 -5.81 -34.01 -24.20
C VAL A 661 -4.49 -34.50 -24.79
N ASP A 662 -3.59 -33.58 -25.11
CA ASP A 662 -2.23 -33.87 -25.54
C ASP A 662 -1.28 -33.79 -24.33
N TRP A 663 -0.72 -34.95 -24.01
CA TRP A 663 0.15 -35.18 -22.86
C TRP A 663 1.64 -35.03 -23.20
N THR A 664 2.01 -34.84 -24.47
CA THR A 664 3.41 -34.96 -24.93
C THR A 664 4.37 -34.05 -24.18
N ASP A 665 4.03 -32.76 -24.02
CA ASP A 665 4.86 -31.81 -23.27
C ASP A 665 4.84 -32.09 -21.76
N PHE A 666 3.67 -32.46 -21.24
CA PHE A 666 3.48 -32.78 -19.84
C PHE A 666 4.35 -33.97 -19.43
N ASP A 667 4.26 -35.08 -20.14
CA ASP A 667 5.00 -36.31 -19.85
C ASP A 667 6.50 -36.07 -19.89
N ARG A 668 6.98 -35.38 -20.94
CA ARG A 668 8.41 -35.02 -21.07
C ARG A 668 8.92 -34.23 -19.86
N ARG A 669 8.14 -33.24 -19.38
CA ARG A 669 8.53 -32.39 -18.23
C ARG A 669 8.41 -33.13 -16.91
N ILE A 670 7.30 -33.85 -16.71
CA ILE A 670 7.04 -34.61 -15.48
C ILE A 670 8.04 -35.75 -15.33
N GLU A 671 8.38 -36.48 -16.39
CA GLU A 671 9.39 -37.53 -16.34
C GLU A 671 10.74 -36.97 -15.85
N ARG A 672 11.15 -35.82 -16.37
CA ARG A 672 12.35 -35.11 -15.91
C ARG A 672 12.23 -34.72 -14.43
N TYR A 673 11.12 -34.12 -14.02
CA TYR A 673 10.94 -33.65 -12.63
C TYR A 673 10.80 -34.80 -11.62
N VAL A 674 10.20 -35.92 -12.00
CA VAL A 674 10.16 -37.15 -11.18
C VAL A 674 11.56 -37.68 -10.93
N LYS A 675 12.43 -37.70 -11.96
CA LYS A 675 13.86 -38.04 -11.79
C LYS A 675 14.59 -37.08 -10.84
N MET A 676 14.11 -35.84 -10.72
CA MET A 676 14.62 -34.83 -9.77
C MET A 676 13.95 -34.84 -8.40
N GLY A 677 13.01 -35.76 -8.14
CA GLY A 677 12.36 -35.92 -6.83
C GLY A 677 11.01 -35.21 -6.67
N LEU A 678 10.30 -34.93 -7.77
CA LEU A 678 8.91 -34.49 -7.72
C LEU A 678 8.03 -35.56 -7.06
N THR A 679 7.30 -35.18 -6.00
CA THR A 679 6.47 -36.12 -5.21
C THR A 679 4.98 -35.81 -5.22
N GLY A 680 4.59 -34.69 -5.82
CA GLY A 680 3.19 -34.29 -5.95
C GLY A 680 3.00 -33.22 -7.01
N ILE A 681 1.84 -33.26 -7.67
CA ILE A 681 1.39 -32.25 -8.64
C ILE A 681 -0.05 -31.87 -8.31
N ASN A 682 -0.44 -30.67 -8.69
CA ASN A 682 -1.82 -30.23 -8.63
C ASN A 682 -2.44 -30.24 -10.03
N VAL A 683 -3.66 -30.76 -10.15
CA VAL A 683 -4.39 -30.90 -11.41
C VAL A 683 -5.17 -29.61 -11.69
N ASN A 684 -4.47 -28.57 -12.14
CA ASN A 684 -5.09 -27.26 -12.40
C ASN A 684 -5.81 -27.16 -13.75
N TRP A 685 -5.57 -28.09 -14.68
CA TRP A 685 -6.13 -28.10 -16.04
C TRP A 685 -7.55 -28.66 -16.13
N ALA A 686 -8.05 -29.28 -15.07
CA ALA A 686 -9.40 -29.84 -15.00
C ALA A 686 -10.42 -28.89 -14.34
N ARG A 687 -10.10 -27.58 -14.28
CA ARG A 687 -11.01 -26.56 -13.72
C ARG A 687 -12.09 -26.20 -14.74
N LEU A 688 -13.31 -25.92 -14.25
CA LEU A 688 -14.38 -25.31 -15.05
C LEU A 688 -13.85 -24.11 -15.85
N PRO A 689 -14.28 -23.90 -17.11
CA PRO A 689 -13.87 -22.75 -17.91
C PRO A 689 -14.16 -21.44 -17.15
N GLY A 690 -13.13 -20.89 -16.52
CA GLY A 690 -13.18 -19.61 -15.85
C GLY A 690 -12.88 -18.51 -16.86
N GLY A 691 -13.90 -17.71 -17.20
CA GLY A 691 -13.69 -16.42 -17.83
C GLY A 691 -13.09 -15.41 -16.85
N TRP A 692 -12.90 -14.17 -17.29
CA TRP A 692 -12.38 -13.07 -16.45
C TRP A 692 -13.25 -12.73 -15.21
N GLY A 693 -14.43 -13.33 -15.03
CA GLY A 693 -15.37 -13.07 -13.93
C GLY A 693 -15.56 -14.23 -12.94
N LYS A 694 -16.24 -13.97 -11.82
CA LYS A 694 -16.78 -15.04 -10.95
C LYS A 694 -17.97 -15.66 -11.66
N VAL A 695 -17.88 -16.93 -12.02
CA VAL A 695 -19.05 -17.70 -12.48
C VAL A 695 -19.99 -17.82 -11.27
N ALA A 696 -21.11 -17.09 -11.29
CA ALA A 696 -22.07 -17.12 -10.19
C ALA A 696 -22.71 -18.52 -10.09
N GLU A 697 -22.96 -19.18 -11.23
CA GLU A 697 -23.42 -20.57 -11.33
C GLU A 697 -22.91 -21.18 -12.65
N ALA A 698 -22.27 -22.35 -12.60
CA ALA A 698 -21.79 -23.05 -13.79
C ALA A 698 -22.95 -23.77 -14.48
N ARG A 699 -23.08 -23.65 -15.81
CA ARG A 699 -24.14 -24.35 -16.56
C ARG A 699 -23.90 -25.87 -16.47
N PRO A 700 -24.96 -26.71 -16.48
CA PRO A 700 -24.81 -28.17 -16.46
C PRO A 700 -23.88 -28.72 -17.54
N GLU A 701 -23.81 -28.08 -18.71
CA GLU A 701 -22.88 -28.45 -19.80
C GLU A 701 -21.42 -28.17 -19.46
N GLN A 702 -21.13 -27.10 -18.72
CA GLN A 702 -19.77 -26.77 -18.29
C GLN A 702 -19.31 -27.72 -17.18
N ILE A 703 -20.24 -28.09 -16.27
CA ILE A 703 -20.02 -29.13 -15.28
C ILE A 703 -19.71 -30.46 -15.98
N ARG A 704 -20.56 -30.89 -16.93
CA ARG A 704 -20.30 -32.10 -17.73
C ARG A 704 -18.98 -32.06 -18.49
N LEU A 705 -18.59 -30.89 -19.02
CA LEU A 705 -17.31 -30.74 -19.72
C LEU A 705 -16.12 -30.85 -18.77
N ALA A 706 -16.18 -30.21 -17.60
CA ALA A 706 -15.14 -30.32 -16.58
C ALA A 706 -15.07 -31.74 -16.01
N GLU A 707 -16.21 -32.38 -15.75
CA GLU A 707 -16.30 -33.80 -15.39
C GLU A 707 -15.68 -34.68 -16.48
N ARG A 708 -15.92 -34.37 -17.77
CA ARG A 708 -15.31 -35.11 -18.88
C ARG A 708 -13.80 -34.91 -18.96
N ILE A 709 -13.30 -33.70 -18.74
CA ILE A 709 -11.85 -33.44 -18.66
C ILE A 709 -11.24 -34.18 -17.47
N LEU A 710 -11.91 -34.17 -16.31
CA LEU A 710 -11.50 -34.94 -15.12
C LEU A 710 -11.46 -36.43 -15.41
N MET A 711 -12.52 -37.01 -15.98
CA MET A 711 -12.59 -38.44 -16.35
C MET A 711 -11.56 -38.86 -17.39
N LEU A 712 -11.09 -37.95 -18.25
CA LEU A 712 -10.01 -38.22 -19.21
C LEU A 712 -8.62 -37.97 -18.64
N THR A 713 -8.54 -37.33 -17.47
CA THR A 713 -7.29 -37.00 -16.75
C THR A 713 -6.98 -38.02 -15.66
N GLU A 714 -8.02 -38.54 -14.99
CA GLU A 714 -7.97 -39.75 -14.15
C GLU A 714 -7.68 -40.98 -15.00
#